data_AF-A0A956GYH1-F1
#
_entry.id   AF-A0A956GYH1-F1
#
_cell.length_a   1.000
_cell.length_b   1.000
_cell.length_c   1.000
_cell.angle_alpha   90.00
_cell.angle_beta   90.00
_cell.angle_gamma   90.00
#
_symmetry.space_group_name_H-M   'P 1'
#
loop_
_entity.id
_entity.type
_entity.pdbx_description
1 polymer ?
#
loop_
_entity_poly.entity_id
_entity_poly.type
_entity_poly.pdbx_seq_one_letter_code
_entity_poly.pdbx_strand_id
1 'polypeptide(L)'
;MDRPRSAARRAGKAPVRKSNRAVTMESLASDFATITGIAPEYDEAFQAVLAQAVLYLAGRTLRPLEIRRREFLGHVNWKFRVNADVLGAFYAGAANRGITFHYHYKKAIQRAFDVADRALLEEVLNEKGVSAGDAAVLMKQFDPTPAERTVAILREECEAPTKLRREVGERNIRREILSALFAAFVWVSLPEREMHQHFDPEFSSNEYHASFWHQLHARSPTLFNRENALHVRRVAARMIASKGLSEVRAELCAAIRDHYTQINNYGFFAVLIEHAEIDGRAVEWELAADIALFAEKHRQFVLDKAYFRWKDVRSETMAHVPGVDPSIAQFELVNEGFTYRDCFVLAKDGQVQGLLMILQKNERDETLIPCPACRSQDVQGNSYPSLGVRSWECNNLLCPDRSKYNRGKRYSFKGLAMQQAIEDPLNEIPVASVRRWSRDVVDDVSDPEIVDMLLRHYSMNGDVVKVTGWPQFSKADLGRRVVHLKTPAGSEEDAFWSGPFFSRYIHRAKKAKACGEVLRQGNLTVHVGDSGEVLRTLRAGSVDGAVTSPPYYNAREYSQWPNMYCHLHDMFDIAAEVFRVLKPGAPYLYNVFDYFDNERTVVFSAMGQKRVLLSAYTVDVFRRAGFELTGCVVWDKGEIEGKRGFNAGNFSPYYQAPFNCWEHVLAFRKPGRDSKAAPPSEVIRQKPVIKMVRGENKHGHSAPFPDRIPELLAALVPSGSVVLDPFAGSLTTGRVALRRGLRAICIERSREYCELGLRMLQDEAVVPPRQLGLFAEGYIEESRSIS
;
A
#
# COMPACT_ATOMS: atom_id res chain seq x y z
N MET A 1 -25.28 77.12 12.35
CA MET A 1 -24.25 77.60 13.28
C MET A 1 -23.29 76.44 13.50
N ASP A 2 -22.01 76.44 13.18
CA ASP A 2 -21.15 77.38 12.49
C ASP A 2 -19.98 76.59 11.88
N ARG A 3 -19.53 77.03 10.70
CA ARG A 3 -18.18 76.72 10.20
C ARG A 3 -17.17 77.57 10.98
N PRO A 4 -15.88 77.20 10.94
CA PRO A 4 -15.04 77.90 9.97
C PRO A 4 -14.11 77.00 9.15
N ARG A 5 -13.82 77.52 7.96
CA ARG A 5 -12.81 77.07 6.99
C ARG A 5 -11.42 77.52 7.45
N SER A 6 -10.38 76.74 7.17
CA SER A 6 -9.16 77.31 6.58
C SER A 6 -8.40 76.25 5.77
N ALA A 7 -8.01 76.66 4.57
CA ALA A 7 -7.39 75.86 3.53
C ALA A 7 -5.87 75.76 3.70
N ALA A 8 -5.30 74.61 3.31
CA ALA A 8 -3.91 74.52 2.91
C ALA A 8 -3.76 73.63 1.66
N ARG A 9 -3.10 74.23 0.67
CA ARG A 9 -2.90 73.87 -0.74
C ARG A 9 -2.59 72.40 -1.07
N ARG A 10 -3.34 71.90 -2.06
CA ARG A 10 -2.97 70.76 -2.92
C ARG A 10 -1.71 71.09 -3.73
N ALA A 11 -0.65 70.31 -3.56
CA ALA A 11 0.33 70.07 -4.62
C ALA A 11 -0.18 68.88 -5.43
N GLY A 12 -0.69 69.15 -6.64
CA GLY A 12 -1.12 68.11 -7.56
C GLY A 12 0.07 67.28 -8.02
N LYS A 13 0.16 66.02 -7.57
CA LYS A 13 0.87 64.99 -8.35
C LYS A 13 0.00 64.71 -9.57
N ALA A 14 0.54 65.01 -10.75
CA ALA A 14 -0.06 64.67 -12.03
C ALA A 14 -0.43 63.16 -12.05
N PRO A 15 -1.56 62.77 -12.67
CA PRO A 15 -1.84 61.38 -12.88
C PRO A 15 -0.76 60.84 -13.82
N VAL A 16 0.08 59.92 -13.32
CA VAL A 16 0.96 59.14 -14.17
C VAL A 16 0.05 58.37 -15.13
N ARG A 17 -0.01 58.82 -16.39
CA ARG A 17 -0.61 58.06 -17.48
C ARG A 17 0.13 56.72 -17.56
N LYS A 18 -0.45 55.66 -16.99
CA LYS A 18 -0.01 54.29 -17.28
C LYS A 18 -0.27 54.07 -18.77
N SER A 19 0.78 54.10 -19.59
CA SER A 19 0.70 53.61 -20.95
C SER A 19 0.38 52.11 -20.87
N ASN A 20 -0.87 51.72 -21.12
CA ASN A 20 -1.18 50.31 -21.33
C ASN A 20 -0.50 49.90 -22.64
N ARG A 21 0.72 49.36 -22.54
CA ARG A 21 1.35 48.60 -23.64
C ARG A 21 0.33 47.57 -24.09
N ALA A 22 -0.01 47.55 -25.38
CA ALA A 22 -0.94 46.57 -25.93
C ALA A 22 -0.39 45.16 -25.63
N VAL A 23 -1.24 44.27 -25.09
CA VAL A 23 -0.83 42.90 -24.80
C VAL A 23 -0.80 42.13 -26.11
N THR A 24 0.41 41.79 -26.55
CA THR A 24 0.68 40.93 -27.71
C THR A 24 1.56 39.75 -27.29
N MET A 25 1.70 38.74 -28.16
CA MET A 25 2.65 37.64 -27.94
C MET A 25 4.07 38.18 -27.73
N GLU A 26 4.49 39.15 -28.54
CA GLU A 26 5.81 39.78 -28.47
C GLU A 26 5.99 40.54 -27.15
N SER A 27 4.94 41.19 -26.65
CA SER A 27 5.01 41.86 -25.35
C SER A 27 5.21 40.87 -24.19
N LEU A 28 4.52 39.72 -24.21
CA LEU A 28 4.65 38.69 -23.18
C LEU A 28 6.01 37.99 -23.27
N ALA A 29 6.48 37.70 -24.48
CA ALA A 29 7.80 37.14 -24.72
C ALA A 29 8.92 38.10 -24.27
N SER A 30 8.76 39.40 -24.54
CA SER A 30 9.66 40.47 -24.10
C SER A 30 9.73 40.57 -22.57
N ASP A 31 8.58 40.51 -21.90
CA ASP A 31 8.52 40.54 -20.44
C ASP A 31 9.15 39.27 -19.82
N PHE A 32 8.88 38.09 -20.41
CA PHE A 32 9.51 36.83 -20.00
C PHE A 32 11.03 36.89 -20.15
N ALA A 33 11.53 37.33 -21.30
CA ALA A 33 12.96 37.48 -21.57
C ALA A 33 13.61 38.51 -20.64
N THR A 34 12.88 39.56 -20.24
CA THR A 34 13.36 40.54 -19.25
C THR A 34 13.59 39.89 -17.88
N ILE A 35 12.79 38.88 -17.51
CA ILE A 35 12.91 38.18 -16.22
C ILE A 35 13.98 37.08 -16.28
N THR A 36 13.99 36.28 -17.35
CA THR A 36 14.84 35.06 -17.43
C THR A 36 16.16 35.32 -18.17
N GLY A 37 16.24 36.35 -18.99
CA GLY A 37 17.30 36.54 -19.99
C GLY A 37 17.27 35.50 -21.11
N ILE A 38 16.16 34.78 -21.30
CA ILE A 38 15.99 33.78 -22.35
C ILE A 38 14.70 34.09 -23.12
N ALA A 39 14.75 34.07 -24.45
CA ALA A 39 13.54 34.11 -25.26
C ALA A 39 12.72 32.82 -25.05
N PRO A 40 11.38 32.90 -25.02
CA PRO A 40 10.57 31.68 -24.96
C PRO A 40 10.71 30.91 -26.28
N GLU A 41 10.62 29.58 -26.20
CA GLU A 41 10.56 28.71 -27.37
C GLU A 41 9.40 27.74 -27.23
N TYR A 42 8.63 27.62 -28.31
CA TYR A 42 7.43 26.81 -28.38
C TYR A 42 7.11 26.49 -29.84
N ASP A 43 6.25 25.51 -30.07
CA ASP A 43 5.81 25.07 -31.40
C ASP A 43 4.51 25.77 -31.85
N GLU A 44 4.08 25.47 -33.08
CA GLU A 44 2.87 26.03 -33.68
C GLU A 44 1.61 25.71 -32.87
N ALA A 45 1.52 24.52 -32.28
CA ALA A 45 0.38 24.12 -31.46
C ALA A 45 0.28 24.99 -30.20
N PHE A 46 1.40 25.21 -29.51
CA PHE A 46 1.45 26.12 -28.38
C PHE A 46 1.14 27.56 -28.80
N GLN A 47 1.68 28.03 -29.93
CA GLN A 47 1.42 29.37 -30.46
C GLN A 47 -0.07 29.61 -30.72
N ALA A 48 -0.78 28.61 -31.26
CA ALA A 48 -2.22 28.69 -31.49
C ALA A 48 -3.01 28.87 -30.18
N VAL A 49 -2.68 28.09 -29.14
CA VAL A 49 -3.31 28.21 -27.81
C VAL A 49 -2.95 29.55 -27.15
N LEU A 50 -1.69 29.99 -27.28
CA LEU A 50 -1.22 31.28 -26.81
C LEU A 50 -1.96 32.45 -27.47
N ALA A 51 -2.29 32.35 -28.76
CA ALA A 51 -3.01 33.40 -29.48
C ALA A 51 -4.37 33.69 -28.83
N GLN A 52 -5.10 32.63 -28.49
CA GLN A 52 -6.40 32.73 -27.82
C GLN A 52 -6.27 33.36 -26.42
N ALA A 53 -5.24 32.95 -25.67
CA ALA A 53 -4.96 33.54 -24.37
C ALA A 53 -4.59 35.03 -24.49
N VAL A 54 -3.78 35.42 -25.48
CA VAL A 54 -3.41 36.83 -25.72
C VAL A 54 -4.64 37.69 -26.01
N LEU A 55 -5.58 37.20 -26.83
CA LEU A 55 -6.85 37.92 -27.08
C LEU A 55 -7.64 38.13 -25.78
N TYR A 56 -7.71 37.11 -24.93
CA TYR A 56 -8.36 37.20 -23.62
C TYR A 56 -7.66 38.18 -22.67
N LEU A 57 -6.32 38.19 -22.69
CA LEU A 57 -5.48 39.07 -21.87
C LEU A 57 -5.52 40.53 -22.32
N ALA A 58 -5.61 40.79 -23.63
CA ALA A 58 -5.60 42.14 -24.21
C ALA A 58 -6.79 43.00 -23.76
N GLY A 59 -7.92 42.37 -23.41
CA GLY A 59 -9.08 43.04 -22.85
C GLY A 59 -8.99 43.36 -21.35
N ARG A 60 -7.86 43.10 -20.68
CA ARG A 60 -7.73 43.13 -19.21
C ARG A 60 -6.49 43.88 -18.74
N THR A 61 -6.51 44.27 -17.46
CA THR A 61 -5.35 44.86 -16.81
C THR A 61 -4.47 43.76 -16.23
N LEU A 62 -3.30 43.55 -16.85
CA LEU A 62 -2.33 42.58 -16.34
C LEU A 62 -1.80 42.98 -14.96
N ARG A 63 -1.41 41.98 -14.17
CA ARG A 63 -0.63 42.22 -12.95
C ARG A 63 0.66 42.98 -13.28
N PRO A 64 1.11 43.90 -12.41
CA PRO A 64 2.41 44.56 -12.53
C PRO A 64 3.55 43.57 -12.78
N LEU A 65 4.53 43.94 -13.62
CA LEU A 65 5.63 43.06 -14.01
C LEU A 65 6.43 42.55 -12.78
N GLU A 66 6.58 43.38 -11.75
CA GLU A 66 7.22 43.00 -10.48
C GLU A 66 6.50 41.85 -9.76
N ILE A 67 5.16 41.87 -9.74
CA ILE A 67 4.34 40.81 -9.16
C ILE A 67 4.44 39.57 -10.04
N ARG A 68 4.30 39.70 -11.36
CA ARG A 68 4.46 38.58 -12.30
C ARG A 68 5.83 37.91 -12.15
N ARG A 69 6.90 38.69 -12.02
CA ARG A 69 8.27 38.20 -11.76
C ARG A 69 8.32 37.37 -10.48
N ARG A 70 7.83 37.92 -9.35
CA ARG A 70 7.85 37.21 -8.06
C ARG A 70 7.07 35.89 -8.11
N GLU A 71 5.84 35.93 -8.63
CA GLU A 71 4.96 34.76 -8.70
C GLU A 71 5.52 33.68 -9.64
N PHE A 72 6.02 34.10 -10.82
CA PHE A 72 6.64 33.19 -11.78
C PHE A 72 7.90 32.53 -11.20
N LEU A 73 8.84 33.30 -10.64
CA LEU A 73 10.06 32.74 -10.06
C LEU A 73 9.77 31.85 -8.86
N GLY A 74 8.76 32.15 -8.05
CA GLY A 74 8.31 31.23 -7.02
C GLY A 74 7.76 29.91 -7.57
N HIS A 75 7.02 29.97 -8.68
CA HIS A 75 6.58 28.76 -9.36
C HIS A 75 7.76 27.95 -9.95
N VAL A 76 8.80 28.62 -10.46
CA VAL A 76 10.05 27.99 -10.90
C VAL A 76 10.76 27.32 -9.71
N ASN A 77 10.92 28.03 -8.60
CA ASN A 77 11.57 27.51 -7.39
C ASN A 77 10.90 26.21 -6.91
N TRP A 78 9.57 26.20 -6.86
CA TRP A 78 8.80 25.00 -6.53
C TRP A 78 9.02 23.87 -7.56
N LYS A 79 8.86 24.16 -8.85
CA LYS A 79 8.89 23.17 -9.94
C LYS A 79 10.27 22.50 -10.10
N PHE A 80 11.35 23.26 -9.91
CA PHE A 80 12.73 22.79 -10.00
C PHE A 80 13.33 22.43 -8.64
N ARG A 81 12.54 22.54 -7.56
CA ARG A 81 12.98 22.28 -6.17
C ARG A 81 14.25 23.05 -5.79
N VAL A 82 14.34 24.31 -6.23
CA VAL A 82 15.53 25.16 -6.06
C VAL A 82 15.90 25.34 -4.58
N ASN A 83 14.89 25.48 -3.72
CA ASN A 83 15.09 25.70 -2.28
C ASN A 83 15.19 24.39 -1.46
N ALA A 84 15.35 23.21 -2.07
CA ALA A 84 15.25 21.94 -1.36
C ALA A 84 16.26 21.82 -0.19
N ASP A 85 17.51 22.24 -0.40
CA ASP A 85 18.57 22.12 0.60
C ASP A 85 18.38 23.09 1.77
N VAL A 86 18.06 24.36 1.48
CA VAL A 86 17.80 25.38 2.51
C VAL A 86 16.54 25.07 3.32
N LEU A 87 15.50 24.50 2.68
CA LEU A 87 14.33 24.00 3.39
C LEU A 87 14.67 22.79 4.27
N GLY A 88 15.50 21.87 3.77
CA GLY A 88 16.00 20.75 4.57
C GLY A 88 16.73 21.23 5.82
N ALA A 89 17.62 22.22 5.67
CA ALA A 89 18.33 22.84 6.79
C ALA A 89 17.38 23.55 7.77
N PHE A 90 16.39 24.28 7.28
CA PHE A 90 15.35 24.92 8.09
C PHE A 90 14.57 23.89 8.92
N TYR A 91 14.09 22.80 8.29
CA TYR A 91 13.35 21.76 8.99
C TYR A 91 14.22 21.01 10.01
N ALA A 92 15.50 20.75 9.70
CA ALA A 92 16.43 20.19 10.67
C ALA A 92 16.66 21.15 11.86
N GLY A 93 16.78 22.45 11.60
CA GLY A 93 16.89 23.50 12.62
C GLY A 93 15.68 23.57 13.54
N ALA A 94 14.48 23.42 12.99
CA ALA A 94 13.23 23.32 13.76
C ALA A 94 13.16 22.02 14.58
N ALA A 95 13.48 20.87 13.97
CA ALA A 95 13.44 19.58 14.63
C ALA A 95 14.41 19.49 15.82
N ASN A 96 15.61 20.07 15.70
CA ASN A 96 16.59 20.17 16.80
C ASN A 96 16.07 20.98 18.00
N ARG A 97 14.98 21.72 17.84
CA ARG A 97 14.28 22.49 18.89
C ARG A 97 12.97 21.83 19.32
N GLY A 98 12.72 20.60 18.89
CA GLY A 98 11.46 19.89 19.15
C GLY A 98 10.25 20.42 18.35
N ILE A 99 10.48 21.29 17.35
CA ILE A 99 9.41 21.85 16.52
C ILE A 99 9.27 21.00 15.26
N THR A 100 8.05 20.54 15.01
CA THR A 100 7.71 19.83 13.78
C THR A 100 6.52 20.48 13.08
N PHE A 101 6.50 20.34 11.77
CA PHE A 101 5.48 20.90 10.91
C PHE A 101 4.73 19.77 10.21
N HIS A 102 3.40 19.79 10.31
CA HIS A 102 2.57 18.93 9.48
C HIS A 102 2.51 19.46 8.04
N TYR A 103 1.80 18.73 7.18
CA TYR A 103 1.77 18.98 5.73
C TYR A 103 1.41 20.43 5.34
N HIS A 104 0.42 21.06 5.99
CA HIS A 104 -0.04 22.42 5.64
C HIS A 104 1.02 23.47 5.92
N TYR A 105 1.59 23.46 7.12
CA TYR A 105 2.69 24.35 7.44
C TYR A 105 3.88 24.12 6.51
N LYS A 106 4.21 22.86 6.18
CA LYS A 106 5.27 22.57 5.21
C LYS A 106 4.99 23.18 3.82
N LYS A 107 3.74 23.15 3.35
CA LYS A 107 3.31 23.76 2.08
C LYS A 107 3.43 25.29 2.13
N ALA A 108 3.01 25.91 3.23
CA ALA A 108 3.09 27.36 3.42
C ALA A 108 4.55 27.84 3.59
N ILE A 109 5.39 27.11 4.34
CA ILE A 109 6.83 27.36 4.48
C ILE A 109 7.53 27.22 3.14
N GLN A 110 7.27 26.12 2.40
CA GLN A 110 7.79 25.94 1.03
C GLN A 110 7.43 27.15 0.16
N ARG A 111 6.18 27.61 0.22
CA ARG A 111 5.73 28.80 -0.50
C ARG A 111 6.48 30.06 -0.07
N ALA A 112 6.65 30.30 1.23
CA ALA A 112 7.41 31.44 1.75
C ALA A 112 8.84 31.46 1.21
N PHE A 113 9.53 30.32 1.18
CA PHE A 113 10.86 30.20 0.57
C PHE A 113 10.83 30.43 -0.94
N ASP A 114 9.84 29.87 -1.64
CA ASP A 114 9.76 29.96 -3.09
C ASP A 114 9.53 31.40 -3.57
N VAL A 115 8.71 32.20 -2.88
CA VAL A 115 8.50 33.62 -3.22
C VAL A 115 9.34 34.61 -2.41
N ALA A 116 10.27 34.11 -1.59
CA ALA A 116 11.09 34.91 -0.67
C ALA A 116 10.26 35.84 0.24
N ASP A 117 9.11 35.34 0.72
CA ASP A 117 8.18 36.10 1.56
C ASP A 117 8.42 35.83 3.05
N ARG A 118 9.16 36.76 3.67
CA ARG A 118 9.49 36.70 5.10
C ARG A 118 8.25 36.83 5.98
N ALA A 119 7.28 37.66 5.59
CA ALA A 119 6.09 37.90 6.39
C ALA A 119 5.19 36.65 6.41
N LEU A 120 5.09 35.95 5.28
CA LEU A 120 4.38 34.68 5.21
C LEU A 120 5.00 33.61 6.12
N LEU A 121 6.34 33.52 6.20
CA LEU A 121 6.98 32.58 7.13
C LEU A 121 6.68 32.94 8.58
N GLU A 122 6.74 34.23 8.93
CA GLU A 122 6.42 34.71 10.27
C GLU A 122 4.97 34.41 10.67
N GLU A 123 4.02 34.63 9.76
CA GLU A 123 2.62 34.25 9.93
C GLU A 123 2.48 32.75 10.23
N VAL A 124 3.12 31.89 9.42
CA VAL A 124 3.07 30.44 9.61
C VAL A 124 3.66 29.99 10.95
N LEU A 125 4.77 30.60 11.38
CA LEU A 125 5.39 30.30 12.67
C LEU A 125 4.49 30.73 13.84
N ASN A 126 3.85 31.90 13.71
CA ASN A 126 2.90 32.41 14.70
C ASN A 126 1.66 31.52 14.79
N GLU A 127 1.06 31.13 13.64
CA GLU A 127 -0.07 30.20 13.58
C GLU A 127 0.26 28.84 14.18
N LYS A 128 1.49 28.35 13.99
CA LYS A 128 1.97 27.09 14.60
C LYS A 128 2.15 27.20 16.12
N GLY A 129 2.19 28.42 16.66
CA GLY A 129 2.48 28.69 18.07
C GLY A 129 3.95 28.50 18.43
N VAL A 130 4.88 28.79 17.50
CA VAL A 130 6.32 28.75 17.78
C VAL A 130 6.67 29.89 18.74
N SER A 131 7.48 29.61 19.77
CA SER A 131 7.89 30.62 20.75
C SER A 131 8.62 31.78 20.07
N ALA A 132 8.49 33.00 20.59
CA ALA A 132 9.16 34.17 20.00
C ALA A 132 10.69 33.99 19.90
N GLY A 133 11.30 33.31 20.88
CA GLY A 133 12.73 33.00 20.88
C GLY A 133 13.12 32.02 19.77
N ASP A 134 12.38 30.92 19.63
CA ASP A 134 12.64 29.93 18.58
C ASP A 134 12.32 30.48 17.20
N ALA A 135 11.22 31.23 17.07
CA ALA A 135 10.83 31.90 15.84
C ALA A 135 11.94 32.85 15.38
N ALA A 136 12.50 33.68 16.27
CA ALA A 136 13.62 34.56 15.95
C ALA A 136 14.85 33.80 15.43
N VAL A 137 15.11 32.58 15.92
CA VAL A 137 16.20 31.74 15.44
C VAL A 137 15.87 31.11 14.09
N LEU A 138 14.67 30.55 13.91
CA LEU A 138 14.23 29.98 12.63
C LEU A 138 14.17 31.03 11.53
N MET A 139 13.76 32.26 11.86
CA MET A 139 13.78 33.38 10.93
C MET A 139 15.19 33.79 10.49
N LYS A 140 16.24 33.50 11.28
CA LYS A 140 17.64 33.66 10.82
C LYS A 140 18.07 32.58 9.82
N GLN A 141 17.35 31.46 9.77
CA GLN A 141 17.57 30.38 8.80
C GLN A 141 16.73 30.57 7.52
N PHE A 142 15.92 31.62 7.45
CA PHE A 142 15.18 31.97 6.24
C PHE A 142 16.12 32.58 5.20
N ASP A 143 16.71 31.71 4.39
CA ASP A 143 17.66 32.05 3.33
C ASP A 143 17.17 31.51 1.98
N PRO A 144 16.09 32.09 1.41
CA PRO A 144 15.58 31.66 0.11
C PRO A 144 16.58 31.98 -1.00
N THR A 145 16.66 31.10 -1.99
CA THR A 145 17.56 31.28 -3.13
C THR A 145 17.26 32.59 -3.87
N PRO A 146 18.26 33.47 -4.10
CA PRO A 146 18.06 34.72 -4.83
C PRO A 146 17.56 34.50 -6.25
N ALA A 147 16.78 35.45 -6.76
CA ALA A 147 16.18 35.38 -8.10
C ALA A 147 17.22 35.15 -9.21
N GLU A 148 18.40 35.76 -9.08
CA GLU A 148 19.51 35.64 -10.02
C GLU A 148 20.02 34.20 -10.09
N ARG A 149 20.11 33.52 -8.94
CA ARG A 149 20.52 32.12 -8.87
C ARG A 149 19.43 31.18 -9.40
N THR A 150 18.15 31.44 -9.12
CA THR A 150 17.03 30.72 -9.73
C THR A 150 17.08 30.80 -11.26
N VAL A 151 17.32 31.98 -11.81
CA VAL A 151 17.46 32.19 -13.26
C VAL A 151 18.68 31.46 -13.82
N ALA A 152 19.81 31.46 -13.10
CA ALA A 152 20.99 30.70 -13.50
C ALA A 152 20.72 29.19 -13.58
N ILE A 153 20.06 28.61 -12.56
CA ILE A 153 19.66 27.19 -12.54
C ILE A 153 18.74 26.87 -13.72
N LEU A 154 17.82 27.77 -14.06
CA LEU A 154 16.91 27.61 -15.19
C LEU A 154 17.68 27.61 -16.53
N ARG A 155 18.70 28.45 -16.69
CA ARG A 155 19.59 28.43 -17.87
C ARG A 155 20.40 27.14 -17.94
N GLU A 156 21.03 26.76 -16.83
CA GLU A 156 21.80 25.51 -16.71
C GLU A 156 20.94 24.30 -17.10
N GLU A 157 19.70 24.22 -16.62
CA GLU A 157 18.79 23.11 -16.94
C GLU A 157 18.26 23.15 -18.39
N CYS A 158 18.18 24.33 -19.02
CA CYS A 158 17.88 24.47 -20.45
C CYS A 158 19.03 24.02 -21.36
N GLU A 159 20.28 24.22 -20.93
CA GLU A 159 21.49 23.86 -21.67
C GLU A 159 21.93 22.42 -21.43
N ALA A 160 21.84 21.96 -20.18
CA ALA A 160 22.23 20.64 -19.70
C ALA A 160 21.15 20.05 -18.77
N PRO A 161 20.05 19.52 -19.31
CA PRO A 161 18.94 18.99 -18.50
C PRO A 161 19.36 17.85 -17.57
N THR A 162 19.08 17.98 -16.27
CA THR A 162 19.44 16.97 -15.24
C THR A 162 18.83 15.59 -15.47
N LYS A 163 17.67 15.49 -16.13
CA LYS A 163 17.06 14.20 -16.49
C LYS A 163 17.21 13.96 -17.98
N LEU A 164 18.32 13.35 -18.38
CA LEU A 164 18.46 12.72 -19.68
C LEU A 164 17.45 11.56 -19.76
N ARG A 165 16.34 11.75 -20.46
CA ARG A 165 15.50 10.60 -20.82
C ARG A 165 16.24 9.84 -21.92
N ARG A 166 16.55 8.56 -21.69
CA ARG A 166 17.09 7.67 -22.72
C ARG A 166 16.21 7.77 -23.97
N GLU A 167 16.85 8.20 -25.06
CA GLU A 167 16.51 8.07 -26.48
C GLU A 167 15.09 7.59 -26.80
N VAL A 168 14.19 8.55 -27.07
CA VAL A 168 13.03 8.33 -27.95
C VAL A 168 12.85 9.61 -28.79
N GLY A 169 13.48 9.65 -29.97
CA GLY A 169 13.26 10.65 -31.04
C GLY A 169 13.84 12.06 -30.83
N GLU A 170 13.59 12.92 -31.84
CA GLU A 170 13.96 14.35 -31.97
C GLU A 170 13.30 15.28 -30.94
N ARG A 171 13.26 14.90 -29.66
CA ARG A 171 12.66 15.75 -28.62
C ARG A 171 13.58 16.92 -28.29
N ASN A 172 13.11 18.13 -28.58
CA ASN A 172 13.78 19.36 -28.16
C ASN A 172 13.44 19.67 -26.68
N ILE A 173 14.24 19.14 -25.76
CA ILE A 173 14.04 19.28 -24.30
C ILE A 173 14.10 20.75 -23.86
N ARG A 174 14.98 21.56 -24.47
CA ARG A 174 15.07 22.99 -24.19
C ARG A 174 13.75 23.70 -24.50
N ARG A 175 13.16 23.44 -25.67
CA ARG A 175 11.84 23.95 -26.06
C ARG A 175 10.75 23.49 -25.10
N GLU A 176 10.75 22.21 -24.68
CA GLU A 176 9.78 21.73 -23.69
C GLU A 176 9.87 22.48 -22.35
N ILE A 177 11.07 22.67 -21.82
CA ILE A 177 11.30 23.42 -20.58
C ILE A 177 10.77 24.85 -20.74
N LEU A 178 11.17 25.54 -21.82
CA LEU A 178 10.77 26.93 -22.08
C LEU A 178 9.27 27.07 -22.31
N SER A 179 8.62 26.14 -23.01
CA SER A 179 7.16 26.12 -23.17
C SER A 179 6.43 25.99 -21.82
N ALA A 180 6.88 25.08 -20.96
CA ALA A 180 6.28 24.88 -19.63
C ALA A 180 6.47 26.11 -18.72
N LEU A 181 7.63 26.75 -18.79
CA LEU A 181 7.94 27.98 -18.06
C LEU A 181 7.11 29.16 -18.59
N PHE A 182 7.03 29.31 -19.90
CA PHE A 182 6.29 30.40 -20.51
C PHE A 182 4.78 30.26 -20.24
N ALA A 183 4.24 29.05 -20.25
CA ALA A 183 2.87 28.77 -19.77
C ALA A 183 2.64 29.26 -18.33
N ALA A 184 3.55 28.93 -17.40
CA ALA A 184 3.46 29.41 -16.03
C ALA A 184 3.57 30.95 -15.92
N PHE A 185 4.40 31.58 -16.78
CA PHE A 185 4.49 33.04 -16.85
C PHE A 185 3.21 33.70 -17.37
N VAL A 186 2.62 33.14 -18.43
CA VAL A 186 1.32 33.58 -18.95
C VAL A 186 0.25 33.43 -17.86
N TRP A 187 0.25 32.32 -17.12
CA TRP A 187 -0.71 32.08 -16.02
C TRP A 187 -0.67 33.16 -14.94
N VAL A 188 0.51 33.58 -14.49
CA VAL A 188 0.63 34.60 -13.44
C VAL A 188 0.29 36.01 -13.92
N SER A 189 -0.10 36.19 -15.20
CA SER A 189 -0.42 37.50 -15.75
C SER A 189 -1.74 38.08 -15.26
N LEU A 190 -2.67 37.25 -14.80
CA LEU A 190 -3.92 37.64 -14.16
C LEU A 190 -4.12 36.90 -12.82
N PRO A 191 -5.08 37.33 -11.98
CA PRO A 191 -5.57 36.51 -10.87
C PRO A 191 -6.09 35.14 -11.31
N GLU A 192 -5.93 34.12 -10.46
CA GLU A 192 -6.33 32.74 -10.76
C GLU A 192 -7.78 32.61 -11.19
N ARG A 193 -8.71 33.32 -10.55
CA ARG A 193 -10.14 33.33 -10.92
C ARG A 193 -10.35 33.76 -12.37
N GLU A 194 -9.61 34.76 -12.84
CA GLU A 194 -9.71 35.25 -14.22
C GLU A 194 -9.06 34.26 -15.20
N MET A 195 -7.95 33.64 -14.83
CA MET A 195 -7.37 32.57 -15.64
C MET A 195 -8.31 31.36 -15.74
N HIS A 196 -8.97 30.98 -14.65
CA HIS A 196 -10.01 29.95 -14.68
C HIS A 196 -11.17 30.34 -15.59
N GLN A 197 -11.61 31.60 -15.59
CA GLN A 197 -12.65 32.07 -16.51
C GLN A 197 -12.28 31.86 -17.99
N HIS A 198 -10.99 31.89 -18.34
CA HIS A 198 -10.55 31.62 -19.70
C HIS A 198 -10.55 30.13 -20.06
N PHE A 199 -10.06 29.27 -19.15
CA PHE A 199 -9.79 27.86 -19.45
C PHE A 199 -10.90 26.89 -19.03
N ASP A 200 -11.80 27.31 -18.15
CA ASP A 200 -12.94 26.53 -17.70
C ASP A 200 -14.13 26.82 -18.62
N PRO A 201 -14.52 25.88 -19.50
CA PRO A 201 -15.65 26.09 -20.40
C PRO A 201 -17.00 26.26 -19.66
N GLU A 202 -17.06 25.84 -18.40
CA GLU A 202 -18.25 25.93 -17.54
C GLU A 202 -18.10 27.02 -16.47
N PHE A 203 -17.22 27.99 -16.69
CA PHE A 203 -17.04 29.07 -15.73
C PHE A 203 -18.33 29.88 -15.55
N SER A 204 -18.78 29.99 -14.31
CA SER A 204 -19.85 30.89 -13.90
C SER A 204 -19.37 31.72 -12.71
N SER A 205 -19.52 33.05 -12.79
CA SER A 205 -19.10 33.93 -11.69
C SER A 205 -19.87 33.65 -10.40
N ASN A 206 -21.12 33.18 -10.51
CA ASN A 206 -22.00 32.89 -9.37
C ASN A 206 -21.73 31.52 -8.74
N GLU A 207 -21.18 30.57 -9.52
CA GLU A 207 -20.94 29.19 -9.08
C GLU A 207 -19.44 28.87 -8.94
N TYR A 208 -18.58 29.90 -9.03
CA TYR A 208 -17.14 29.73 -8.93
C TYR A 208 -16.71 29.49 -7.49
N HIS A 209 -15.99 28.39 -7.29
CA HIS A 209 -15.29 28.08 -6.05
C HIS A 209 -13.78 28.09 -6.27
N ALA A 210 -13.06 28.84 -5.42
CA ALA A 210 -11.60 28.83 -5.41
C ALA A 210 -11.05 27.42 -5.15
N SER A 211 -11.62 26.71 -4.17
CA SER A 211 -11.33 25.29 -3.93
C SER A 211 -11.79 24.43 -5.11
N PHE A 212 -10.86 23.65 -5.68
CA PHE A 212 -11.20 22.68 -6.72
C PHE A 212 -12.15 21.60 -6.21
N TRP A 213 -11.95 21.15 -4.97
CA TRP A 213 -12.80 20.14 -4.36
C TRP A 213 -14.27 20.59 -4.30
N HIS A 214 -14.52 21.82 -3.84
CA HIS A 214 -15.87 22.37 -3.79
C HIS A 214 -16.47 22.62 -5.17
N GLN A 215 -15.66 23.10 -6.14
CA GLN A 215 -16.13 23.26 -7.52
C GLN A 215 -16.55 21.93 -8.14
N LEU A 216 -15.72 20.90 -7.98
CA LEU A 216 -15.99 19.57 -8.51
C LEU A 216 -17.21 18.94 -7.81
N HIS A 217 -17.37 19.16 -6.52
CA HIS A 217 -18.55 18.71 -5.78
C HIS A 217 -19.84 19.31 -6.32
N ALA A 218 -19.87 20.63 -6.54
CA ALA A 218 -21.04 21.32 -7.09
C ALA A 218 -21.43 20.78 -8.48
N ARG A 219 -20.45 20.44 -9.32
CA ARG A 219 -20.67 19.97 -10.69
C ARG A 219 -20.93 18.47 -10.81
N SER A 220 -20.39 17.67 -9.91
CA SER A 220 -20.45 16.22 -9.96
C SER A 220 -20.80 15.62 -8.61
N PRO A 221 -21.97 15.95 -8.02
CA PRO A 221 -22.32 15.58 -6.65
C PRO A 221 -22.34 14.06 -6.40
N THR A 222 -22.60 13.26 -7.43
CA THR A 222 -22.61 11.79 -7.35
C THR A 222 -21.24 11.20 -6.98
N LEU A 223 -20.13 11.82 -7.40
CA LEU A 223 -18.77 11.40 -7.01
C LEU A 223 -18.50 11.56 -5.50
N PHE A 224 -19.27 12.42 -4.85
CA PHE A 224 -19.11 12.79 -3.44
C PHE A 224 -20.20 12.18 -2.56
N ASN A 225 -20.99 11.23 -3.10
CA ASN A 225 -21.89 10.45 -2.26
C ASN A 225 -21.03 9.62 -1.28
N ARG A 226 -21.24 9.86 0.03
CA ARG A 226 -20.54 9.18 1.13
C ARG A 226 -21.48 8.59 2.17
N GLU A 227 -22.70 8.23 1.75
CA GLU A 227 -23.73 7.59 2.58
C GLU A 227 -23.39 6.12 2.95
N ASN A 228 -22.37 5.54 2.31
CA ASN A 228 -21.89 4.17 2.52
C ASN A 228 -20.35 4.15 2.44
N ALA A 229 -19.69 5.04 3.18
CA ALA A 229 -18.26 5.22 3.13
C ALA A 229 -17.48 4.09 3.82
N LEU A 230 -17.98 3.63 4.96
CA LEU A 230 -17.41 2.55 5.74
C LEU A 230 -18.53 1.63 6.24
N HIS A 231 -18.39 0.35 5.99
CA HIS A 231 -19.20 -0.67 6.64
C HIS A 231 -18.32 -1.44 7.64
N VAL A 232 -18.87 -1.74 8.82
CA VAL A 232 -18.19 -2.52 9.86
C VAL A 232 -19.09 -3.68 10.25
N ARG A 233 -18.56 -4.91 10.18
CA ARG A 233 -19.26 -6.12 10.60
C ARG A 233 -18.48 -6.83 11.70
N ARG A 234 -19.16 -7.20 12.78
CA ARG A 234 -18.65 -8.12 13.80
C ARG A 234 -19.25 -9.51 13.62
N VAL A 235 -18.39 -10.51 13.66
CA VAL A 235 -18.70 -11.93 13.59
C VAL A 235 -18.36 -12.50 14.96
N ALA A 236 -19.37 -12.57 15.82
CA ALA A 236 -19.16 -12.98 17.20
C ALA A 236 -18.93 -14.49 17.33
N ALA A 237 -18.10 -14.91 18.28
CA ALA A 237 -17.75 -16.31 18.50
C ALA A 237 -19.01 -17.17 18.76
N ARG A 238 -19.97 -16.64 19.51
CA ARG A 238 -21.28 -17.29 19.76
C ARG A 238 -22.06 -17.61 18.48
N MET A 239 -21.94 -16.78 17.45
CA MET A 239 -22.62 -16.98 16.17
C MET A 239 -21.97 -18.12 15.38
N ILE A 240 -20.63 -18.17 15.40
CA ILE A 240 -19.84 -19.26 14.81
C ILE A 240 -20.19 -20.58 15.50
N ALA A 241 -20.23 -20.59 16.83
CA ALA A 241 -20.58 -21.77 17.62
C ALA A 241 -22.03 -22.24 17.36
N SER A 242 -23.01 -21.33 17.23
CA SER A 242 -24.41 -21.71 17.07
C SER A 242 -24.78 -22.18 15.67
N LYS A 243 -24.20 -21.57 14.63
CA LYS A 243 -24.54 -21.84 13.22
C LYS A 243 -23.56 -22.81 12.53
N GLY A 244 -22.36 -22.93 13.09
CA GLY A 244 -21.27 -23.65 12.46
C GLY A 244 -20.59 -22.84 11.34
N LEU A 245 -19.41 -23.32 10.94
CA LEU A 245 -18.52 -22.60 10.03
C LEU A 245 -19.10 -22.39 8.63
N SER A 246 -19.77 -23.41 8.07
CA SER A 246 -20.27 -23.35 6.69
C SER A 246 -21.37 -22.31 6.50
N GLU A 247 -22.34 -22.27 7.42
CA GLU A 247 -23.44 -21.30 7.39
C GLU A 247 -22.90 -19.87 7.57
N VAL A 248 -22.02 -19.64 8.56
CA VAL A 248 -21.40 -18.33 8.78
C VAL A 248 -20.59 -17.86 7.57
N ARG A 249 -19.84 -18.78 6.93
CA ARG A 249 -19.12 -18.47 5.69
C ARG A 249 -20.08 -18.03 4.59
N ALA A 250 -21.18 -18.75 4.36
CA ALA A 250 -22.17 -18.39 3.35
C ALA A 250 -22.80 -17.01 3.61
N GLU A 251 -23.17 -16.71 4.86
CA GLU A 251 -23.70 -15.39 5.25
C GLU A 251 -22.69 -14.24 5.07
N LEU A 252 -21.39 -14.52 5.24
CA LEU A 252 -20.34 -13.55 5.03
C LEU A 252 -20.04 -13.33 3.55
N CYS A 253 -20.03 -14.38 2.73
CA CYS A 253 -19.92 -14.27 1.27
C CYS A 253 -21.09 -13.47 0.70
N ALA A 254 -22.33 -13.77 1.10
CA ALA A 254 -23.50 -13.00 0.68
C ALA A 254 -23.37 -11.52 1.05
N ALA A 255 -22.99 -11.23 2.29
CA ALA A 255 -22.80 -9.84 2.72
C ALA A 255 -21.64 -9.13 2.03
N ILE A 256 -20.55 -9.82 1.68
CA ILE A 256 -19.49 -9.23 0.86
C ILE A 256 -20.07 -8.75 -0.46
N ARG A 257 -20.86 -9.58 -1.14
CA ARG A 257 -21.46 -9.24 -2.43
C ARG A 257 -22.36 -8.02 -2.28
N ASP A 258 -23.25 -8.03 -1.30
CA ASP A 258 -24.17 -6.93 -1.02
C ASP A 258 -23.43 -5.64 -0.67
N HIS A 259 -22.46 -5.71 0.25
CA HIS A 259 -21.66 -4.56 0.65
C HIS A 259 -20.81 -4.02 -0.50
N TYR A 260 -20.30 -4.87 -1.38
CA TYR A 260 -19.58 -4.39 -2.57
C TYR A 260 -20.48 -3.52 -3.44
N THR A 261 -21.75 -3.89 -3.62
CA THR A 261 -22.70 -3.07 -4.41
C THR A 261 -23.08 -1.75 -3.72
N GLN A 262 -23.21 -1.76 -2.39
CA GLN A 262 -23.69 -0.61 -1.62
C GLN A 262 -22.61 0.41 -1.28
N ILE A 263 -21.39 -0.05 -0.96
CA ILE A 263 -20.30 0.81 -0.54
C ILE A 263 -19.93 1.76 -1.68
N ASN A 264 -19.72 3.03 -1.32
CA ASN A 264 -19.27 4.04 -2.27
C ASN A 264 -17.88 3.67 -2.81
N ASN A 265 -17.58 4.08 -4.04
CA ASN A 265 -16.24 3.85 -4.59
C ASN A 265 -15.17 4.48 -3.66
N TYR A 266 -14.04 3.80 -3.50
CA TYR A 266 -12.96 4.13 -2.56
C TYR A 266 -13.31 3.96 -1.06
N GLY A 267 -14.52 3.50 -0.73
CA GLY A 267 -14.94 3.15 0.63
C GLY A 267 -14.37 1.82 1.13
N PHE A 268 -14.66 1.51 2.40
CA PHE A 268 -14.05 0.40 3.12
C PHE A 268 -15.09 -0.54 3.73
N PHE A 269 -14.73 -1.82 3.81
CA PHE A 269 -15.46 -2.83 4.57
C PHE A 269 -14.51 -3.44 5.60
N ALA A 270 -14.82 -3.28 6.88
CA ALA A 270 -14.08 -3.86 7.99
C ALA A 270 -14.85 -5.04 8.58
N VAL A 271 -14.16 -6.15 8.81
CA VAL A 271 -14.75 -7.38 9.38
C VAL A 271 -13.93 -7.80 10.58
N LEU A 272 -14.53 -7.76 11.78
CA LEU A 272 -13.97 -8.37 12.98
C LEU A 272 -14.50 -9.79 13.10
N ILE A 273 -13.61 -10.77 13.05
CA ILE A 273 -13.89 -12.18 13.34
C ILE A 273 -13.33 -12.50 14.72
N GLU A 274 -14.19 -12.77 15.68
CA GLU A 274 -13.75 -13.20 17.01
C GLU A 274 -13.17 -14.61 16.96
N HIS A 275 -12.20 -14.86 17.83
CA HIS A 275 -11.67 -16.21 18.04
C HIS A 275 -12.80 -17.17 18.42
N ALA A 276 -12.86 -18.31 17.74
CA ALA A 276 -13.88 -19.32 17.98
C ALA A 276 -13.30 -20.71 17.75
N GLU A 277 -13.70 -21.66 18.59
CA GLU A 277 -13.31 -23.06 18.45
C GLU A 277 -14.49 -23.94 18.02
N ILE A 278 -14.25 -24.80 17.05
CA ILE A 278 -15.17 -25.88 16.65
C ILE A 278 -14.36 -27.17 16.56
N ASP A 279 -14.79 -28.19 17.29
CA ASP A 279 -14.12 -29.52 17.33
C ASP A 279 -12.62 -29.43 17.66
N GLY A 280 -12.25 -28.51 18.57
CA GLY A 280 -10.86 -28.28 18.99
C GLY A 280 -9.98 -27.62 17.93
N ARG A 281 -10.57 -26.97 16.91
CA ARG A 281 -9.88 -26.16 15.89
C ARG A 281 -10.25 -24.70 16.06
N ALA A 282 -9.27 -23.81 15.99
CA ALA A 282 -9.49 -22.37 15.89
C ALA A 282 -9.91 -22.01 14.46
N VAL A 283 -11.19 -21.69 14.26
CA VAL A 283 -11.80 -21.58 12.92
C VAL A 283 -11.78 -20.18 12.34
N GLU A 284 -11.43 -19.15 13.11
CA GLU A 284 -11.36 -17.76 12.65
C GLU A 284 -10.37 -17.57 11.48
N TRP A 285 -9.29 -18.35 11.46
CA TRP A 285 -8.29 -18.32 10.40
C TRP A 285 -8.80 -18.89 9.09
N GLU A 286 -9.55 -19.99 9.17
CA GLU A 286 -10.18 -20.62 8.01
C GLU A 286 -11.24 -19.67 7.41
N LEU A 287 -12.04 -19.05 8.28
CA LEU A 287 -13.05 -18.09 7.88
C LEU A 287 -12.42 -16.82 7.27
N ALA A 288 -11.38 -16.27 7.89
CA ALA A 288 -10.68 -15.09 7.38
C ALA A 288 -10.07 -15.35 5.99
N ALA A 289 -9.44 -16.51 5.80
CA ALA A 289 -8.92 -16.93 4.50
C ALA A 289 -10.03 -16.99 3.43
N ASP A 290 -11.14 -17.68 3.72
CA ASP A 290 -12.23 -17.84 2.77
C ASP A 290 -12.85 -16.48 2.38
N ILE A 291 -13.07 -15.62 3.37
CA ILE A 291 -13.66 -14.29 3.17
C ILE A 291 -12.69 -13.34 2.45
N ALA A 292 -11.38 -13.40 2.71
CA ALA A 292 -10.40 -12.63 1.95
C ALA A 292 -10.39 -13.02 0.47
N LEU A 293 -10.34 -14.33 0.20
CA LEU A 293 -10.28 -14.86 -1.16
C LEU A 293 -11.57 -14.57 -1.94
N PHE A 294 -12.72 -14.78 -1.30
CA PHE A 294 -14.02 -14.45 -1.87
C PHE A 294 -14.15 -12.94 -2.15
N ALA A 295 -13.78 -12.09 -1.17
CA ALA A 295 -13.85 -10.64 -1.29
C ALA A 295 -13.11 -10.13 -2.53
N GLU A 296 -11.94 -10.68 -2.85
CA GLU A 296 -11.16 -10.25 -4.02
C GLU A 296 -11.61 -10.81 -5.37
N LYS A 297 -12.33 -11.94 -5.38
CA LYS A 297 -12.48 -12.75 -6.60
C LYS A 297 -13.92 -13.05 -7.00
N HIS A 298 -14.91 -12.72 -6.16
CA HIS A 298 -16.31 -13.09 -6.36
C HIS A 298 -16.98 -12.49 -7.60
N ARG A 299 -16.52 -11.34 -8.12
CA ARG A 299 -17.07 -10.78 -9.36
C ARG A 299 -16.33 -11.36 -10.54
N GLN A 300 -17.09 -11.94 -11.47
CA GLN A 300 -16.56 -12.59 -12.66
C GLN A 300 -17.23 -12.03 -13.91
N PHE A 301 -16.43 -11.55 -14.87
CA PHE A 301 -16.94 -11.01 -16.14
C PHE A 301 -15.83 -10.96 -17.20
N VAL A 302 -16.20 -10.81 -18.47
CA VAL A 302 -15.24 -10.62 -19.56
C VAL A 302 -14.73 -9.17 -19.53
N LEU A 303 -13.41 -9.01 -19.56
CA LEU A 303 -12.77 -7.69 -19.56
C LEU A 303 -12.05 -7.42 -20.87
N ASP A 304 -12.55 -6.46 -21.66
CA ASP A 304 -11.87 -6.01 -22.88
C ASP A 304 -11.00 -4.77 -22.59
N LYS A 305 -9.79 -5.00 -22.05
CA LYS A 305 -8.78 -3.97 -21.80
C LYS A 305 -7.40 -4.47 -22.17
N ALA A 306 -6.61 -3.60 -22.80
CA ALA A 306 -5.26 -3.94 -23.28
C ALA A 306 -4.31 -4.47 -22.19
N TYR A 307 -4.51 -4.08 -20.93
CA TYR A 307 -3.69 -4.58 -19.82
C TYR A 307 -4.07 -6.02 -19.38
N PHE A 308 -5.28 -6.50 -19.70
CA PHE A 308 -5.76 -7.81 -19.33
C PHE A 308 -5.43 -8.83 -20.42
N ARG A 309 -4.17 -9.28 -20.38
CA ARG A 309 -3.59 -10.18 -21.40
C ARG A 309 -3.86 -11.65 -21.07
N TRP A 310 -5.14 -12.01 -20.92
CA TRP A 310 -5.53 -13.35 -20.48
C TRP A 310 -5.06 -14.48 -21.40
N LYS A 311 -4.88 -14.21 -22.70
CA LYS A 311 -4.34 -15.18 -23.67
C LYS A 311 -2.92 -15.60 -23.32
N ASP A 312 -2.10 -14.66 -22.86
CA ASP A 312 -0.72 -14.92 -22.45
C ASP A 312 -0.70 -15.70 -21.15
N VAL A 313 -1.51 -15.27 -20.16
CA VAL A 313 -1.69 -16.00 -18.89
C VAL A 313 -2.15 -17.43 -19.15
N ARG A 314 -3.11 -17.64 -20.06
CA ARG A 314 -3.58 -18.98 -20.46
C ARG A 314 -2.44 -19.82 -21.02
N SER A 315 -1.70 -19.30 -21.99
CA SER A 315 -0.59 -20.03 -22.62
C SER A 315 0.49 -20.41 -21.61
N GLU A 316 0.91 -19.46 -20.76
CA GLU A 316 1.89 -19.70 -19.69
C GLU A 316 1.38 -20.73 -18.68
N THR A 317 0.11 -20.62 -18.25
CA THR A 317 -0.48 -21.53 -17.25
C THR A 317 -0.61 -22.94 -17.81
N MET A 318 -1.11 -23.12 -19.03
CA MET A 318 -1.27 -24.44 -19.64
C MET A 318 0.07 -25.11 -19.96
N ALA A 319 1.13 -24.34 -20.21
CA ALA A 319 2.48 -24.86 -20.39
C ALA A 319 3.07 -25.40 -19.08
N HIS A 320 2.73 -24.79 -17.94
CA HIS A 320 3.23 -25.16 -16.61
C HIS A 320 2.34 -26.18 -15.90
N VAL A 321 1.02 -26.10 -16.08
CA VAL A 321 0.00 -26.88 -15.37
C VAL A 321 -0.65 -27.88 -16.34
N PRO A 322 -0.12 -29.12 -16.43
CA PRO A 322 -0.68 -30.13 -17.31
C PRO A 322 -2.07 -30.56 -16.82
N GLY A 323 -3.06 -30.53 -17.71
CA GLY A 323 -4.44 -30.98 -17.42
C GLY A 323 -5.48 -29.88 -17.31
N VAL A 324 -5.07 -28.60 -17.38
CA VAL A 324 -6.03 -27.48 -17.44
C VAL A 324 -6.88 -27.57 -18.70
N ASP A 325 -8.20 -27.71 -18.51
CA ASP A 325 -9.20 -27.58 -19.58
C ASP A 325 -9.57 -26.09 -19.75
N PRO A 326 -9.20 -25.45 -20.87
CA PRO A 326 -9.49 -24.03 -21.09
C PRO A 326 -10.99 -23.72 -21.18
N SER A 327 -11.84 -24.69 -21.54
CA SER A 327 -13.30 -24.49 -21.61
C SER A 327 -13.94 -24.35 -20.21
N ILE A 328 -13.33 -24.97 -19.20
CA ILE A 328 -13.73 -24.88 -17.80
C ILE A 328 -13.01 -23.72 -17.10
N ALA A 329 -11.73 -23.50 -17.42
CA ALA A 329 -10.89 -22.49 -16.78
C ALA A 329 -11.21 -21.05 -17.21
N GLN A 330 -11.81 -20.85 -18.39
CA GLN A 330 -12.37 -19.58 -18.87
C GLN A 330 -11.47 -18.38 -18.56
N PHE A 331 -10.25 -18.39 -19.11
CA PHE A 331 -9.21 -17.40 -18.78
C PHE A 331 -9.62 -15.97 -19.15
N GLU A 332 -10.53 -15.80 -20.11
CA GLU A 332 -11.13 -14.53 -20.51
C GLU A 332 -11.96 -13.85 -19.41
N LEU A 333 -12.29 -14.58 -18.34
CA LEU A 333 -13.02 -14.04 -17.20
C LEU A 333 -12.05 -13.51 -16.14
N VAL A 334 -12.12 -12.20 -15.91
CA VAL A 334 -11.41 -11.53 -14.82
C VAL A 334 -12.15 -11.80 -13.50
N ASN A 335 -11.40 -11.98 -12.42
CA ASN A 335 -11.92 -12.05 -11.06
C ASN A 335 -11.55 -10.76 -10.32
N GLU A 336 -12.56 -9.99 -9.94
CA GLU A 336 -12.42 -8.72 -9.21
C GLU A 336 -13.37 -8.69 -8.01
N GLY A 337 -13.21 -7.67 -7.16
CA GLY A 337 -14.00 -7.47 -5.96
C GLY A 337 -13.38 -6.40 -5.09
N PHE A 338 -13.53 -6.51 -3.78
CA PHE A 338 -12.74 -5.68 -2.87
C PHE A 338 -11.24 -5.97 -3.05
N THR A 339 -10.40 -5.01 -2.69
CA THR A 339 -8.97 -5.22 -2.51
C THR A 339 -8.72 -5.50 -1.03
N TYR A 340 -8.06 -6.61 -0.69
CA TYR A 340 -7.57 -6.84 0.66
C TYR A 340 -6.46 -5.85 0.99
N ARG A 341 -6.63 -5.14 2.11
CA ARG A 341 -5.69 -4.11 2.55
C ARG A 341 -4.80 -4.64 3.64
N ASP A 342 -5.41 -5.02 4.76
CA ASP A 342 -4.75 -5.29 6.03
C ASP A 342 -5.56 -6.27 6.90
N CYS A 343 -4.89 -6.94 7.82
CA CYS A 343 -5.50 -7.73 8.88
C CYS A 343 -4.74 -7.43 10.18
N PHE A 344 -5.46 -6.97 11.20
CA PHE A 344 -4.91 -6.80 12.55
C PHE A 344 -5.22 -8.06 13.36
N VAL A 345 -4.19 -8.64 13.97
CA VAL A 345 -4.33 -9.67 15.00
C VAL A 345 -4.56 -8.96 16.33
N LEU A 346 -5.74 -9.15 16.91
CA LEU A 346 -6.07 -8.67 18.24
C LEU A 346 -5.67 -9.75 19.24
N ALA A 347 -4.78 -9.43 20.17
CA ALA A 347 -4.22 -10.39 21.11
C ALA A 347 -4.41 -9.93 22.56
N LYS A 348 -4.34 -10.89 23.47
CA LYS A 348 -4.34 -10.66 24.92
C LYS A 348 -3.58 -11.79 25.59
N ASP A 349 -2.62 -11.46 26.44
CA ASP A 349 -1.78 -12.42 27.16
C ASP A 349 -1.14 -13.49 26.23
N GLY A 350 -0.73 -13.07 25.02
CA GLY A 350 -0.14 -13.95 24.01
C GLY A 350 -1.15 -14.86 23.27
N GLN A 351 -2.45 -14.73 23.52
CA GLN A 351 -3.51 -15.50 22.86
C GLN A 351 -4.28 -14.62 21.88
N VAL A 352 -4.63 -15.18 20.72
CA VAL A 352 -5.42 -14.50 19.71
C VAL A 352 -6.87 -14.36 20.18
N GLN A 353 -7.40 -13.14 20.18
CA GLN A 353 -8.78 -12.82 20.56
C GLN A 353 -9.68 -12.61 19.32
N GLY A 354 -9.08 -12.24 18.19
CA GLY A 354 -9.80 -12.08 16.93
C GLY A 354 -8.96 -11.44 15.83
N LEU A 355 -9.53 -11.41 14.63
CA LEU A 355 -8.91 -10.90 13.41
C LEU A 355 -9.76 -9.75 12.87
N LEU A 356 -9.16 -8.57 12.72
CA LEU A 356 -9.82 -7.41 12.11
C LEU A 356 -9.30 -7.19 10.70
N MET A 357 -10.09 -7.60 9.71
CA MET A 357 -9.78 -7.49 8.30
C MET A 357 -10.28 -6.17 7.70
N ILE A 358 -9.46 -5.57 6.84
CA ILE A 358 -9.78 -4.33 6.12
C ILE A 358 -9.79 -4.59 4.61
N LEU A 359 -10.93 -4.31 3.99
CA LEU A 359 -11.18 -4.46 2.56
C LEU A 359 -11.51 -3.08 1.97
N GLN A 360 -11.02 -2.77 0.77
CA GLN A 360 -11.30 -1.50 0.08
C GLN A 360 -11.97 -1.73 -1.27
N LYS A 361 -13.03 -0.98 -1.57
CA LYS A 361 -13.64 -0.97 -2.91
C LYS A 361 -12.85 -0.04 -3.82
N ASN A 362 -12.36 -0.57 -4.95
CA ASN A 362 -11.81 0.23 -6.04
C ASN A 362 -12.51 -0.20 -7.33
N GLU A 363 -13.66 0.39 -7.60
CA GLU A 363 -14.44 0.13 -8.80
C GLU A 363 -14.01 1.07 -9.92
N ARG A 364 -13.97 0.56 -11.15
CA ARG A 364 -13.62 1.37 -12.33
C ARG A 364 -14.65 2.47 -12.54
N ASP A 365 -14.18 3.70 -12.45
CA ASP A 365 -14.97 4.91 -12.67
C ASP A 365 -14.26 5.76 -13.74
N GLU A 366 -14.94 5.95 -14.88
CA GLU A 366 -14.44 6.71 -16.03
C GLU A 366 -15.03 8.13 -16.09
N THR A 367 -15.68 8.59 -15.01
CA THR A 367 -16.18 9.96 -14.92
C THR A 367 -15.02 10.95 -15.15
N LEU A 368 -15.16 11.80 -16.15
CA LEU A 368 -14.14 12.78 -16.52
C LEU A 368 -13.98 13.80 -15.39
N ILE A 369 -12.73 14.05 -14.99
CA ILE A 369 -12.40 15.02 -13.95
C ILE A 369 -11.58 16.14 -14.58
N PRO A 370 -12.06 17.40 -14.60
CA PRO A 370 -11.31 18.52 -15.15
C PRO A 370 -10.00 18.76 -14.39
N CYS A 371 -9.08 19.49 -15.01
CA CYS A 371 -7.76 19.74 -14.40
C CYS A 371 -7.91 20.53 -13.08
N PRO A 372 -7.35 20.07 -11.95
CA PRO A 372 -7.44 20.81 -10.69
C PRO A 372 -6.71 22.15 -10.72
N ALA A 373 -5.72 22.31 -11.61
CA ALA A 373 -4.90 23.51 -11.73
C ALA A 373 -5.53 24.56 -12.65
N CYS A 374 -5.92 24.17 -13.88
CA CYS A 374 -6.44 25.13 -14.87
C CYS A 374 -7.95 25.03 -15.13
N ARG A 375 -8.64 24.06 -14.53
CA ARG A 375 -10.08 23.76 -14.70
C ARG A 375 -10.52 23.37 -16.11
N SER A 376 -9.58 23.28 -17.06
CA SER A 376 -9.85 22.78 -18.39
C SER A 376 -10.36 21.33 -18.38
N GLN A 377 -11.34 21.07 -19.24
CA GLN A 377 -11.83 19.74 -19.59
C GLN A 377 -10.99 19.08 -20.70
N ASP A 378 -10.00 19.77 -21.27
CA ASP A 378 -9.02 19.19 -22.18
C ASP A 378 -8.04 18.31 -21.39
N VAL A 379 -8.53 17.12 -21.07
CA VAL A 379 -7.86 16.10 -20.27
C VAL A 379 -8.04 14.75 -20.96
N GLN A 380 -7.02 13.92 -20.90
CA GLN A 380 -7.06 12.56 -21.42
C GLN A 380 -6.90 11.55 -20.30
N GLY A 381 -7.51 10.39 -20.47
CA GLY A 381 -7.26 9.26 -19.58
C GLY A 381 -5.84 8.76 -19.76
N ASN A 382 -5.07 8.69 -18.66
CA ASN A 382 -3.64 8.41 -18.71
C ASN A 382 -3.32 6.95 -18.34
N SER A 383 -3.48 6.59 -17.07
CA SER A 383 -3.17 5.25 -16.56
C SER A 383 -4.04 4.91 -15.35
N TYR A 384 -3.95 3.69 -14.84
CA TYR A 384 -4.50 3.35 -13.53
C TYR A 384 -3.35 3.24 -12.52
N PRO A 385 -3.23 4.13 -11.52
CA PRO A 385 -2.23 4.00 -10.45
C PRO A 385 -2.38 2.73 -9.63
N SER A 386 -3.61 2.24 -9.48
CA SER A 386 -3.94 0.92 -8.95
C SER A 386 -5.15 0.37 -9.69
N LEU A 387 -5.35 -0.95 -9.69
CA LEU A 387 -6.56 -1.57 -10.25
C LEU A 387 -7.83 -0.83 -9.79
N GLY A 388 -8.71 -0.52 -10.74
CA GLY A 388 -9.95 0.21 -10.50
C GLY A 388 -9.85 1.74 -10.50
N VAL A 389 -8.67 2.33 -10.27
CA VAL A 389 -8.55 3.79 -10.07
C VAL A 389 -8.12 4.48 -11.36
N ARG A 390 -8.98 5.25 -12.01
CA ARG A 390 -8.63 6.01 -13.22
C ARG A 390 -7.81 7.26 -12.88
N SER A 391 -6.73 7.53 -13.62
CA SER A 391 -6.03 8.82 -13.60
C SER A 391 -6.20 9.57 -14.92
N TRP A 392 -6.23 10.89 -14.79
CA TRP A 392 -6.37 11.87 -15.86
C TRP A 392 -5.07 12.64 -16.03
N GLU A 393 -4.82 13.12 -17.24
CA GLU A 393 -3.71 14.00 -17.58
C GLU A 393 -4.20 15.21 -18.36
N CYS A 394 -3.83 16.40 -17.90
CA CYS A 394 -4.22 17.64 -18.55
C CYS A 394 -3.43 17.88 -19.85
N ASN A 395 -4.15 18.15 -20.94
CA ASN A 395 -3.57 18.43 -22.25
C ASN A 395 -3.36 19.93 -22.49
N ASN A 396 -4.09 20.81 -21.79
CA ASN A 396 -3.91 22.27 -21.90
C ASN A 396 -2.43 22.68 -21.82
N LEU A 397 -1.90 23.20 -22.94
CA LEU A 397 -0.50 23.60 -23.10
C LEU A 397 -0.13 24.80 -22.24
N LEU A 398 -1.10 25.63 -21.84
CA LEU A 398 -0.93 26.77 -20.95
C LEU A 398 -1.26 26.47 -19.47
N CYS A 399 -1.46 25.19 -19.11
CA CYS A 399 -1.66 24.80 -17.72
C CYS A 399 -0.39 25.14 -16.88
N PRO A 400 -0.53 25.80 -15.71
CA PRO A 400 0.63 26.19 -14.90
C PRO A 400 1.37 24.98 -14.31
N ASP A 401 0.63 23.90 -14.06
CA ASP A 401 1.13 22.70 -13.39
C ASP A 401 1.70 21.64 -14.34
N ARG A 402 1.99 22.01 -15.59
CA ARG A 402 2.79 21.13 -16.46
C ARG A 402 4.14 20.88 -15.82
N SER A 403 4.65 19.65 -15.90
CA SER A 403 5.94 19.28 -15.32
C SER A 403 7.09 20.09 -15.95
N LYS A 404 8.29 20.04 -15.35
CA LYS A 404 9.48 20.71 -15.90
C LYS A 404 9.83 20.32 -17.35
N TYR A 405 9.38 19.15 -17.83
CA TYR A 405 9.57 18.69 -19.22
C TYR A 405 8.24 18.64 -19.98
N ASN A 406 7.44 19.71 -19.84
CA ASN A 406 6.19 19.98 -20.54
C ASN A 406 5.11 18.87 -20.53
N ARG A 407 5.19 17.92 -19.60
CA ARG A 407 4.18 16.87 -19.43
C ARG A 407 2.96 17.38 -18.67
N GLY A 408 1.75 16.96 -19.04
CA GLY A 408 0.52 17.35 -18.36
C GLY A 408 0.47 16.96 -16.88
N LYS A 409 -0.29 17.72 -16.08
CA LYS A 409 -0.56 17.37 -14.67
C LYS A 409 -1.39 16.09 -14.63
N ARG A 410 -0.90 15.10 -13.87
CA ARG A 410 -1.60 13.83 -13.61
C ARG A 410 -2.31 13.86 -12.25
N TYR A 411 -3.53 13.35 -12.18
CA TYR A 411 -4.32 13.27 -10.95
C TYR A 411 -5.42 12.20 -11.07
N SER A 412 -6.05 11.83 -9.96
CA SER A 412 -7.20 10.93 -9.91
C SER A 412 -8.18 11.42 -8.85
N PHE A 413 -9.46 11.02 -8.92
CA PHE A 413 -10.42 11.35 -7.87
C PHE A 413 -9.95 10.88 -6.50
N LYS A 414 -9.48 9.63 -6.40
CA LYS A 414 -8.93 9.06 -5.17
C LYS A 414 -7.83 9.94 -4.58
N GLY A 415 -6.90 10.41 -5.40
CA GLY A 415 -5.83 11.31 -4.96
C GLY A 415 -6.35 12.66 -4.47
N LEU A 416 -7.38 13.20 -5.11
CA LEU A 416 -8.03 14.45 -4.70
C LEU A 416 -8.80 14.30 -3.38
N ALA A 417 -9.54 13.19 -3.20
CA ALA A 417 -10.27 12.89 -1.97
C ALA A 417 -9.31 12.67 -0.80
N MET A 418 -8.20 11.96 -1.04
CA MET A 418 -7.13 11.80 -0.06
C MET A 418 -6.50 13.16 0.30
N GLN A 419 -6.23 14.02 -0.68
CA GLN A 419 -5.74 15.38 -0.41
C GLN A 419 -6.74 16.21 0.42
N GLN A 420 -8.04 16.11 0.14
CA GLN A 420 -9.07 16.77 0.94
C GLN A 420 -9.11 16.25 2.37
N ALA A 421 -8.93 14.93 2.57
CA ALA A 421 -8.87 14.35 3.92
C ALA A 421 -7.73 14.93 4.75
N ILE A 422 -6.61 15.31 4.13
CA ILE A 422 -5.50 16.01 4.78
C ILE A 422 -5.89 17.45 5.10
N GLU A 423 -6.57 18.14 4.18
CA GLU A 423 -6.90 19.57 4.25
C GLU A 423 -8.01 19.92 5.24
N ASP A 424 -8.89 18.98 5.57
CA ASP A 424 -9.93 19.20 6.58
C ASP A 424 -9.43 18.86 7.99
N PRO A 425 -9.26 19.84 8.91
CA PRO A 425 -8.77 19.59 10.27
C PRO A 425 -9.71 18.69 11.11
N LEU A 426 -10.99 18.56 10.74
CA LEU A 426 -11.93 17.64 11.39
C LEU A 426 -11.62 16.15 11.10
N ASN A 427 -10.64 15.90 10.23
CA ASN A 427 -10.10 14.58 9.94
C ASN A 427 -8.77 14.29 10.66
N GLU A 428 -8.25 15.21 11.47
CA GLU A 428 -6.98 14.98 12.16
C GLU A 428 -7.08 13.80 13.14
N ILE A 429 -6.13 12.88 13.01
CA ILE A 429 -6.01 11.67 13.84
C ILE A 429 -4.98 11.94 14.93
N PRO A 430 -5.32 11.71 16.22
CA PRO A 430 -4.36 11.85 17.30
C PRO A 430 -3.12 10.97 17.08
N VAL A 431 -1.92 11.53 17.29
CA VAL A 431 -0.65 10.80 17.15
C VAL A 431 -0.61 9.53 18.01
N ALA A 432 -1.21 9.59 19.21
CA ALA A 432 -1.32 8.44 20.10
C ALA A 432 -2.13 7.29 19.46
N SER A 433 -3.20 7.60 18.72
CA SER A 433 -4.00 6.61 17.98
C SER A 433 -3.18 6.00 16.84
N VAL A 434 -2.49 6.82 16.03
CA VAL A 434 -1.61 6.30 14.96
C VAL A 434 -0.50 5.40 15.51
N ARG A 435 0.10 5.77 16.65
CA ARG A 435 1.12 4.93 17.31
C ARG A 435 0.53 3.62 17.83
N ARG A 436 -0.66 3.66 18.45
CA ARG A 436 -1.38 2.50 18.98
C ARG A 436 -1.64 1.44 17.90
N TRP A 437 -1.90 1.90 16.67
CA TRP A 437 -2.26 1.06 15.52
C TRP A 437 -1.17 0.99 14.45
N SER A 438 0.08 1.29 14.84
CA SER A 438 1.22 1.28 13.93
C SER A 438 1.67 -0.13 13.56
N ARG A 439 1.35 -1.13 14.37
CA ARG A 439 1.64 -2.56 14.14
C ARG A 439 0.35 -3.31 13.85
N ASP A 440 0.47 -4.39 13.10
CA ASP A 440 -0.64 -5.29 12.74
C ASP A 440 -0.84 -6.45 13.74
N VAL A 441 -0.04 -6.52 14.81
CA VAL A 441 -0.34 -7.31 16.01
C VAL A 441 -0.54 -6.34 17.17
N VAL A 442 -1.70 -6.39 17.82
CA VAL A 442 -2.15 -5.38 18.77
C VAL A 442 -2.70 -6.05 20.03
N ASP A 443 -1.98 -5.87 21.15
CA ASP A 443 -2.34 -6.44 22.45
C ASP A 443 -3.33 -5.56 23.23
N ASP A 444 -4.17 -6.17 24.06
CA ASP A 444 -5.04 -5.55 25.06
C ASP A 444 -5.93 -4.43 24.50
N VAL A 445 -6.68 -4.75 23.43
CA VAL A 445 -7.55 -3.79 22.75
C VAL A 445 -8.99 -3.90 23.24
N SER A 446 -9.61 -2.77 23.52
CA SER A 446 -11.04 -2.66 23.82
C SER A 446 -11.90 -2.34 22.58
N ASP A 447 -13.18 -2.72 22.59
CA ASP A 447 -14.13 -2.38 21.52
C ASP A 447 -14.16 -0.87 21.17
N PRO A 448 -14.17 0.07 22.16
CA PRO A 448 -14.13 1.50 21.86
C PRO A 448 -12.85 1.93 21.13
N GLU A 449 -11.70 1.33 21.40
CA GLU A 449 -10.45 1.61 20.68
C GLU A 449 -10.52 1.15 19.22
N ILE A 450 -11.06 -0.05 18.96
CA ILE A 450 -11.24 -0.58 17.61
C ILE A 450 -12.14 0.36 16.81
N VAL A 451 -13.29 0.71 17.38
CA VAL A 451 -14.27 1.60 16.74
C VAL A 451 -13.67 2.98 16.48
N ASP A 452 -12.99 3.57 17.46
CA ASP A 452 -12.35 4.88 17.30
C ASP A 452 -11.31 4.86 16.16
N MET A 453 -10.48 3.81 16.09
CA MET A 453 -9.53 3.61 15.00
C MET A 453 -10.24 3.47 13.65
N LEU A 454 -11.24 2.60 13.53
CA LEU A 454 -11.92 2.35 12.26
C LEU A 454 -12.53 3.64 11.69
N LEU A 455 -13.18 4.43 12.56
CA LEU A 455 -13.79 5.69 12.16
C LEU A 455 -12.74 6.72 11.75
N ARG A 456 -11.65 6.85 12.50
CA ARG A 456 -10.59 7.83 12.19
C ARG A 456 -9.75 7.45 10.96
N HIS A 457 -9.46 6.18 10.77
CA HIS A 457 -8.52 5.73 9.74
C HIS A 457 -9.22 5.47 8.39
N TYR A 458 -10.49 5.07 8.42
CA TYR A 458 -11.22 4.59 7.24
C TYR A 458 -12.54 5.34 6.95
N SER A 459 -12.74 6.52 7.55
CA SER A 459 -13.83 7.44 7.16
C SER A 459 -13.44 8.91 7.32
N MET A 460 -14.09 9.80 6.57
CA MET A 460 -13.94 11.25 6.67
C MET A 460 -15.07 11.90 7.48
N ASN A 461 -14.86 13.15 7.89
CA ASN A 461 -15.87 13.99 8.48
C ASN A 461 -17.07 14.12 7.52
N GLY A 462 -18.29 13.98 8.04
CA GLY A 462 -19.52 13.91 7.24
C GLY A 462 -19.85 12.54 6.67
N ASP A 463 -18.95 11.55 6.74
CA ASP A 463 -19.22 10.21 6.24
C ASP A 463 -20.28 9.49 7.07
N VAL A 464 -21.03 8.61 6.41
CA VAL A 464 -21.95 7.69 7.05
C VAL A 464 -21.29 6.31 7.17
N VAL A 465 -21.33 5.78 8.38
CA VAL A 465 -20.74 4.50 8.75
C VAL A 465 -21.85 3.53 9.12
N LYS A 466 -21.88 2.38 8.45
CA LYS A 466 -22.87 1.33 8.69
C LYS A 466 -22.28 0.22 9.53
N VAL A 467 -22.98 -0.16 10.60
CA VAL A 467 -22.48 -1.10 11.61
C VAL A 467 -23.44 -2.27 11.74
N THR A 468 -22.91 -3.49 11.68
CA THR A 468 -23.68 -4.73 11.78
C THR A 468 -23.03 -5.68 12.79
N GLY A 469 -23.83 -6.28 13.67
CA GLY A 469 -23.33 -7.27 14.65
C GLY A 469 -22.54 -6.70 15.83
N TRP A 470 -22.38 -5.36 15.90
CA TRP A 470 -21.73 -4.69 17.02
C TRP A 470 -22.75 -4.19 18.05
N PRO A 471 -22.40 -4.13 19.35
CA PRO A 471 -23.13 -3.31 20.32
C PRO A 471 -23.33 -1.87 19.84
N GLN A 472 -24.41 -1.22 20.27
CA GLN A 472 -24.70 0.15 19.87
C GLN A 472 -23.61 1.11 20.37
N PHE A 473 -23.03 1.88 19.45
CA PHE A 473 -22.07 2.95 19.78
C PHE A 473 -22.34 4.23 18.98
N SER A 474 -21.82 5.36 19.45
CA SER A 474 -21.82 6.61 18.69
C SER A 474 -20.51 7.35 18.89
N LYS A 475 -20.13 8.12 17.87
CA LYS A 475 -18.95 9.01 17.86
C LYS A 475 -19.33 10.31 17.16
N ALA A 476 -20.40 10.94 17.67
CA ALA A 476 -20.92 12.20 17.12
C ALA A 476 -19.89 13.33 17.20
N ASP A 477 -18.98 13.25 18.18
CA ASP A 477 -17.82 14.12 18.36
C ASP A 477 -16.83 14.08 17.18
N LEU A 478 -16.80 12.99 16.42
CA LEU A 478 -15.98 12.87 15.20
C LEU A 478 -16.69 13.39 13.94
N GLY A 479 -17.95 13.85 14.02
CA GLY A 479 -18.68 14.34 12.85
C GLY A 479 -19.06 13.25 11.83
N ARG A 480 -19.03 11.96 12.21
CA ARG A 480 -19.48 10.83 11.39
C ARG A 480 -20.88 10.39 11.84
N ARG A 481 -21.74 10.04 10.89
CA ARG A 481 -23.07 9.49 11.21
C ARG A 481 -23.01 7.96 11.25
N VAL A 482 -23.19 7.39 12.44
CA VAL A 482 -23.19 5.93 12.62
C VAL A 482 -24.61 5.38 12.54
N VAL A 483 -24.85 4.44 11.62
CA VAL A 483 -26.13 3.78 11.40
C VAL A 483 -26.00 2.30 11.73
N HIS A 484 -26.76 1.82 12.70
CA HIS A 484 -26.78 0.40 13.07
C HIS A 484 -27.81 -0.34 12.24
N LEU A 485 -27.35 -1.39 11.57
CA LEU A 485 -28.17 -2.25 10.74
C LEU A 485 -28.40 -3.59 11.44
N LYS A 486 -29.56 -4.18 11.17
CA LYS A 486 -29.79 -5.57 11.54
C LYS A 486 -28.91 -6.46 10.67
N THR A 487 -28.42 -7.56 11.24
CA THR A 487 -27.76 -8.61 10.46
C THR A 487 -28.77 -9.15 9.45
N PRO A 488 -28.50 -9.09 8.14
CA PRO A 488 -29.37 -9.66 7.13
C PRO A 488 -29.58 -11.15 7.40
N ALA A 489 -30.82 -11.63 7.24
CA ALA A 489 -31.11 -13.06 7.23
C ALA A 489 -30.94 -13.57 5.80
N GLY A 490 -30.06 -14.55 5.60
CA GLY A 490 -29.85 -15.14 4.28
C GLY A 490 -28.46 -15.74 4.14
N SER A 491 -28.42 -17.00 3.76
CA SER A 491 -27.23 -17.71 3.31
C SER A 491 -27.49 -18.14 1.87
N GLU A 492 -26.55 -17.86 0.96
CA GLU A 492 -26.56 -18.45 -0.37
C GLU A 492 -25.27 -19.24 -0.54
N GLU A 493 -25.37 -20.49 -1.00
CA GLU A 493 -24.20 -21.24 -1.42
C GLU A 493 -23.68 -20.63 -2.72
N ASP A 494 -22.49 -20.05 -2.65
CA ASP A 494 -21.87 -19.44 -3.82
C ASP A 494 -21.16 -20.50 -4.67
N ALA A 495 -21.50 -20.55 -5.95
CA ALA A 495 -20.83 -21.38 -6.96
C ALA A 495 -19.33 -21.04 -7.14
N PHE A 496 -18.86 -19.95 -6.54
CA PHE A 496 -17.48 -19.48 -6.52
C PHE A 496 -16.45 -20.59 -6.27
N TRP A 497 -16.64 -21.42 -5.25
CA TRP A 497 -15.66 -22.42 -4.83
C TRP A 497 -15.44 -23.56 -5.84
N SER A 498 -16.43 -23.76 -6.72
CA SER A 498 -16.39 -24.66 -7.88
C SER A 498 -16.15 -23.93 -9.21
N GLY A 499 -15.93 -22.61 -9.17
CA GLY A 499 -15.90 -21.76 -10.35
C GLY A 499 -14.60 -21.86 -11.16
N PRO A 500 -14.57 -21.24 -12.36
CA PRO A 500 -13.43 -21.27 -13.29
C PRO A 500 -12.10 -20.77 -12.70
N PHE A 501 -12.14 -19.94 -11.67
CA PHE A 501 -10.93 -19.43 -11.03
C PHE A 501 -10.03 -20.56 -10.49
N PHE A 502 -10.62 -21.55 -9.84
CA PHE A 502 -9.90 -22.64 -9.17
C PHE A 502 -9.43 -23.73 -10.14
N SER A 503 -10.15 -23.95 -11.24
CA SER A 503 -9.79 -24.94 -12.27
C SER A 503 -8.53 -24.55 -13.05
N ARG A 504 -7.97 -23.36 -12.85
CA ARG A 504 -6.71 -22.90 -13.46
C ARG A 504 -5.46 -23.50 -12.80
N TYR A 505 -5.54 -24.00 -11.56
CA TYR A 505 -4.37 -24.48 -10.80
C TYR A 505 -4.57 -25.77 -9.98
N ILE A 506 -5.81 -26.20 -9.74
CA ILE A 506 -6.10 -27.43 -8.98
C ILE A 506 -6.07 -28.65 -9.90
N HIS A 507 -4.87 -29.14 -10.19
CA HIS A 507 -4.61 -30.35 -10.99
C HIS A 507 -3.56 -31.21 -10.31
N ARG A 508 -3.71 -32.54 -10.36
CA ARG A 508 -2.65 -33.46 -9.89
C ARG A 508 -1.71 -33.77 -11.04
N ALA A 509 -0.41 -33.63 -10.81
CA ALA A 509 0.58 -34.01 -11.80
C ALA A 509 0.61 -35.53 -12.00
N LYS A 510 0.98 -35.98 -13.21
CA LYS A 510 1.23 -37.40 -13.50
C LYS A 510 2.56 -37.84 -12.86
N LYS A 511 2.70 -39.13 -12.53
CA LYS A 511 3.88 -39.72 -11.87
C LYS A 511 5.21 -39.23 -12.46
N ALA A 512 6.09 -38.71 -11.62
CA ALA A 512 7.47 -38.38 -11.98
C ALA A 512 8.39 -39.61 -11.92
N LYS A 513 9.53 -39.51 -12.62
CA LYS A 513 10.65 -40.47 -12.55
C LYS A 513 11.38 -40.35 -11.20
N ALA A 514 12.01 -41.44 -10.77
CA ALA A 514 12.88 -41.43 -9.61
C ALA A 514 14.06 -40.46 -9.84
N CYS A 515 14.34 -39.58 -8.88
CA CYS A 515 15.56 -38.79 -8.90
C CYS A 515 15.95 -38.29 -7.51
N GLY A 516 17.26 -38.07 -7.37
CA GLY A 516 17.87 -37.33 -6.27
C GLY A 516 19.03 -38.08 -5.66
N GLU A 517 20.15 -37.39 -5.51
CA GLU A 517 21.19 -37.83 -4.58
C GLU A 517 20.68 -37.75 -3.15
N VAL A 518 21.10 -38.70 -2.32
CA VAL A 518 20.71 -38.77 -0.92
C VAL A 518 21.95 -38.68 -0.05
N LEU A 519 22.02 -37.63 0.76
CA LEU A 519 23.05 -37.45 1.78
C LEU A 519 22.51 -37.94 3.12
N ARG A 520 23.31 -38.71 3.87
CA ARG A 520 22.91 -39.24 5.19
C ARG A 520 23.91 -38.80 6.25
N GLN A 521 23.40 -38.26 7.36
CA GLN A 521 24.19 -37.92 8.54
C GLN A 521 23.40 -38.29 9.80
N GLY A 522 23.75 -39.41 10.43
CA GLY A 522 23.02 -39.94 11.59
C GLY A 522 21.53 -40.16 11.29
N ASN A 523 20.64 -39.54 12.07
CA ASN A 523 19.19 -39.61 11.91
C ASN A 523 18.61 -38.60 10.89
N LEU A 524 19.47 -37.89 10.14
CA LEU A 524 19.08 -36.94 9.10
C LEU A 524 19.32 -37.55 7.71
N THR A 525 18.27 -37.56 6.89
CA THR A 525 18.31 -37.89 5.46
C THR A 525 18.01 -36.64 4.65
N VAL A 526 18.92 -36.25 3.75
CA VAL A 526 18.76 -35.07 2.89
C VAL A 526 18.67 -35.52 1.44
N HIS A 527 17.57 -35.19 0.78
CA HIS A 527 17.38 -35.42 -0.65
C HIS A 527 17.71 -34.13 -1.41
N VAL A 528 18.68 -34.21 -2.33
CA VAL A 528 19.00 -33.11 -3.24
C VAL A 528 18.13 -33.24 -4.49
N GLY A 529 17.11 -32.38 -4.63
CA GLY A 529 16.18 -32.48 -5.75
C GLY A 529 14.91 -31.63 -5.60
N ASP A 530 14.05 -31.71 -6.60
CA ASP A 530 12.73 -31.08 -6.58
C ASP A 530 11.80 -31.75 -5.54
N SER A 531 11.09 -30.95 -4.76
CA SER A 531 10.21 -31.47 -3.71
C SER A 531 9.09 -32.34 -4.26
N GLY A 532 8.44 -31.94 -5.36
CA GLY A 532 7.35 -32.71 -5.95
C GLY A 532 7.84 -34.06 -6.47
N GLU A 533 9.02 -34.11 -7.09
CA GLU A 533 9.63 -35.36 -7.57
C GLU A 533 10.03 -36.30 -6.42
N VAL A 534 10.77 -35.79 -5.43
CA VAL A 534 11.28 -36.58 -4.31
C VAL A 534 10.14 -37.13 -3.47
N LEU A 535 9.13 -36.31 -3.12
CA LEU A 535 8.02 -36.75 -2.27
C LEU A 535 7.30 -37.97 -2.87
N ARG A 536 7.12 -38.04 -4.19
CA ARG A 536 6.49 -39.18 -4.89
C ARG A 536 7.25 -40.50 -4.71
N THR A 537 8.54 -40.45 -4.37
CA THR A 537 9.35 -41.64 -4.07
C THR A 537 9.20 -42.15 -2.64
N LEU A 538 8.72 -41.30 -1.72
CA LEU A 538 8.55 -41.65 -0.31
C LEU A 538 7.30 -42.53 -0.11
N ARG A 539 7.37 -43.45 0.85
CA ARG A 539 6.26 -44.34 1.20
C ARG A 539 5.09 -43.55 1.80
N ALA A 540 3.86 -43.88 1.40
CA ALA A 540 2.65 -43.31 2.00
C ALA A 540 2.56 -43.62 3.51
N GLY A 541 2.07 -42.67 4.32
CA GLY A 541 1.91 -42.86 5.77
C GLY A 541 3.21 -43.18 6.53
N SER A 542 4.35 -42.65 6.08
CA SER A 542 5.67 -42.89 6.67
C SER A 542 6.19 -41.78 7.58
N VAL A 543 5.57 -40.59 7.54
CA VAL A 543 6.02 -39.38 8.25
C VAL A 543 5.04 -39.01 9.37
N ASP A 544 5.55 -38.63 10.53
CA ASP A 544 4.78 -38.30 11.75
C ASP A 544 4.41 -36.82 11.88
N GLY A 545 5.08 -35.93 11.13
CA GLY A 545 4.77 -34.51 11.07
C GLY A 545 5.64 -33.77 10.05
N ALA A 546 5.21 -32.57 9.63
CA ALA A 546 5.96 -31.75 8.71
C ALA A 546 6.05 -30.29 9.18
N VAL A 547 7.14 -29.60 8.82
CA VAL A 547 7.30 -28.16 9.05
C VAL A 547 8.10 -27.57 7.90
N THR A 548 7.67 -26.42 7.39
CA THR A 548 8.38 -25.77 6.29
C THR A 548 8.10 -24.28 6.17
N SER A 549 8.88 -23.63 5.32
CA SER A 549 8.60 -22.32 4.74
C SER A 549 8.87 -22.42 3.23
N PRO A 550 7.83 -22.49 2.38
CA PRO A 550 7.99 -22.66 0.95
C PRO A 550 8.67 -21.43 0.31
N PRO A 551 9.16 -21.55 -0.92
CA PRO A 551 9.44 -20.40 -1.75
C PRO A 551 8.14 -19.62 -2.03
N TYR A 552 8.04 -18.39 -1.51
CA TYR A 552 6.90 -17.50 -1.77
C TYR A 552 6.92 -17.02 -3.21
N TYR A 553 5.76 -16.95 -3.85
CA TYR A 553 5.58 -16.48 -5.23
C TYR A 553 6.44 -15.24 -5.49
N ASN A 554 7.37 -15.27 -6.45
CA ASN A 554 8.15 -14.12 -6.94
C ASN A 554 8.84 -13.20 -5.91
N ALA A 555 8.89 -13.57 -4.62
CA ALA A 555 9.39 -12.73 -3.54
C ALA A 555 10.93 -12.66 -3.49
N ARG A 556 11.62 -13.60 -4.18
CA ARG A 556 13.08 -13.74 -4.21
C ARG A 556 13.53 -14.21 -5.60
N GLU A 557 14.80 -13.96 -5.93
CA GLU A 557 15.37 -14.33 -7.24
C GLU A 557 15.32 -15.84 -7.52
N TYR A 558 15.44 -16.69 -6.50
CA TYR A 558 15.37 -18.15 -6.63
C TYR A 558 13.93 -18.70 -6.79
N SER A 559 12.94 -17.82 -6.70
CA SER A 559 11.52 -18.14 -6.54
C SER A 559 10.75 -17.41 -7.64
N GLN A 560 10.66 -17.98 -8.85
CA GLN A 560 10.12 -17.30 -10.04
C GLN A 560 9.11 -18.18 -10.78
N TRP A 561 7.88 -17.66 -10.94
CA TRP A 561 6.81 -18.25 -11.74
C TRP A 561 6.24 -17.23 -12.73
N PRO A 562 5.71 -17.69 -13.89
CA PRO A 562 5.11 -16.79 -14.89
C PRO A 562 3.92 -15.97 -14.35
N ASN A 563 3.07 -16.62 -13.55
CA ASN A 563 1.89 -16.03 -12.92
C ASN A 563 1.48 -16.84 -11.67
N MET A 564 0.56 -16.28 -10.87
CA MET A 564 0.10 -16.90 -9.61
C MET A 564 -0.45 -18.32 -9.79
N TYR A 565 -1.15 -18.63 -10.90
CA TYR A 565 -1.74 -19.96 -11.07
C TYR A 565 -0.69 -21.07 -11.13
N CYS A 566 0.46 -20.81 -11.76
CA CYS A 566 1.58 -21.75 -11.81
C CYS A 566 2.14 -22.05 -10.42
N HIS A 567 2.30 -21.02 -9.58
CA HIS A 567 2.78 -21.19 -8.20
C HIS A 567 1.78 -21.97 -7.35
N LEU A 568 0.49 -21.62 -7.42
CA LEU A 568 -0.54 -22.33 -6.67
C LEU A 568 -0.67 -23.79 -7.09
N HIS A 569 -0.45 -24.11 -8.36
CA HIS A 569 -0.42 -25.48 -8.83
C HIS A 569 0.73 -26.28 -8.20
N ASP A 570 1.96 -25.75 -8.23
CA ASP A 570 3.12 -26.43 -7.64
C ASP A 570 2.91 -26.64 -6.14
N MET A 571 2.40 -25.63 -5.43
CA MET A 571 2.10 -25.75 -4.00
C MET A 571 1.00 -26.77 -3.74
N PHE A 572 -0.03 -26.86 -4.59
CA PHE A 572 -1.08 -27.88 -4.48
C PHE A 572 -0.57 -29.29 -4.69
N ASP A 573 0.22 -29.51 -5.74
CA ASP A 573 0.75 -30.84 -6.05
C ASP A 573 1.71 -31.33 -4.94
N ILE A 574 2.57 -30.44 -4.43
CA ILE A 574 3.45 -30.72 -3.29
C ILE A 574 2.64 -30.99 -2.03
N ALA A 575 1.64 -30.17 -1.71
CA ALA A 575 0.77 -30.39 -0.55
C ALA A 575 0.05 -31.74 -0.63
N ALA A 576 -0.45 -32.13 -1.81
CA ALA A 576 -1.09 -33.44 -2.01
C ALA A 576 -0.13 -34.62 -1.78
N GLU A 577 1.14 -34.48 -2.14
CA GLU A 577 2.16 -35.50 -1.88
C GLU A 577 2.59 -35.52 -0.40
N VAL A 578 2.72 -34.36 0.26
CA VAL A 578 2.92 -34.30 1.72
C VAL A 578 1.74 -34.97 2.44
N PHE A 579 0.51 -34.69 2.02
CA PHE A 579 -0.68 -35.35 2.55
C PHE A 579 -0.59 -36.88 2.42
N ARG A 580 -0.11 -37.40 1.28
CA ARG A 580 0.05 -38.84 1.06
C ARG A 580 1.07 -39.48 2.02
N VAL A 581 2.22 -38.82 2.23
CA VAL A 581 3.31 -39.39 3.06
C VAL A 581 3.08 -39.24 4.56
N LEU A 582 2.28 -38.28 5.00
CA LEU A 582 1.92 -38.10 6.41
C LEU A 582 1.02 -39.24 6.91
N LYS A 583 1.22 -39.65 8.17
CA LYS A 583 0.33 -40.55 8.90
C LYS A 583 -1.00 -39.84 9.25
N PRO A 584 -2.11 -40.58 9.43
CA PRO A 584 -3.34 -40.01 9.96
C PRO A 584 -3.09 -39.28 11.29
N GLY A 585 -3.67 -38.09 11.47
CA GLY A 585 -3.51 -37.24 12.66
C GLY A 585 -2.21 -36.41 12.70
N ALA A 586 -1.30 -36.57 11.73
CA ALA A 586 -0.01 -35.88 11.72
C ALA A 586 -0.16 -34.36 11.47
N PRO A 587 0.55 -33.50 12.23
CA PRO A 587 0.56 -32.05 12.02
C PRO A 587 1.46 -31.64 10.86
N TYR A 588 1.11 -30.52 10.23
CA TYR A 588 1.95 -29.83 9.25
C TYR A 588 1.94 -28.32 9.52
N LEU A 589 3.06 -27.79 10.01
CA LEU A 589 3.25 -26.36 10.23
C LEU A 589 3.80 -25.69 8.97
N TYR A 590 3.10 -24.70 8.45
CA TYR A 590 3.42 -24.07 7.18
C TYR A 590 3.58 -22.55 7.35
N ASN A 591 4.81 -22.07 7.31
CA ASN A 591 5.10 -20.65 7.40
C ASN A 591 4.77 -19.94 6.08
N VAL A 592 4.00 -18.86 6.11
CA VAL A 592 3.64 -18.07 4.93
C VAL A 592 3.38 -16.61 5.28
N PHE A 593 3.69 -15.70 4.36
CA PHE A 593 3.52 -14.26 4.56
C PHE A 593 2.77 -13.58 3.41
N ASP A 594 1.82 -12.72 3.75
CA ASP A 594 1.10 -11.87 2.80
C ASP A 594 1.88 -10.57 2.54
N TYR A 595 2.71 -10.60 1.49
CA TYR A 595 3.60 -9.51 1.09
C TYR A 595 3.03 -8.69 -0.08
N PHE A 596 3.67 -7.57 -0.40
CA PHE A 596 3.20 -6.65 -1.45
C PHE A 596 3.83 -6.97 -2.80
N ASP A 597 3.01 -7.36 -3.78
CA ASP A 597 3.45 -7.76 -5.11
C ASP A 597 2.26 -7.79 -6.09
N ASN A 598 2.50 -8.24 -7.32
CA ASN A 598 1.50 -8.40 -8.36
C ASN A 598 1.34 -9.88 -8.76
N GLU A 599 0.11 -10.41 -8.66
CA GLU A 599 -0.25 -11.79 -9.04
C GLU A 599 0.02 -12.14 -10.52
N ARG A 600 0.16 -11.13 -11.39
CA ARG A 600 0.33 -11.30 -12.85
C ARG A 600 -0.79 -12.11 -13.52
N THR A 601 -1.99 -12.09 -12.93
CA THR A 601 -3.19 -12.75 -13.46
C THR A 601 -4.11 -11.78 -14.20
N VAL A 602 -4.12 -10.51 -13.78
CA VAL A 602 -4.93 -9.44 -14.40
C VAL A 602 -4.06 -8.44 -15.15
N VAL A 603 -3.01 -7.94 -14.51
CA VAL A 603 -2.06 -6.97 -15.11
C VAL A 603 -0.63 -7.32 -14.74
N PHE A 604 0.32 -6.89 -15.55
CA PHE A 604 1.74 -7.19 -15.37
C PHE A 604 2.55 -5.99 -14.84
N SER A 605 1.96 -4.80 -14.81
CA SER A 605 2.63 -3.56 -14.40
C SER A 605 2.46 -3.27 -12.90
N ALA A 606 3.10 -2.20 -12.42
CA ALA A 606 2.96 -1.74 -11.02
C ALA A 606 1.51 -1.45 -10.60
N MET A 607 0.60 -1.21 -11.56
CA MET A 607 -0.84 -1.05 -11.32
C MET A 607 -1.47 -2.21 -10.55
N GLY A 608 -0.97 -3.43 -10.74
CA GLY A 608 -1.50 -4.63 -10.09
C GLY A 608 -0.89 -4.93 -8.73
N GLN A 609 0.05 -4.10 -8.26
CA GLN A 609 0.67 -4.34 -6.96
C GLN A 609 -0.35 -4.14 -5.83
N LYS A 610 -0.46 -5.14 -4.98
CA LYS A 610 -1.34 -5.21 -3.81
C LYS A 610 -0.74 -6.17 -2.78
N ARG A 611 -1.39 -6.32 -1.63
CA ARG A 611 -1.04 -7.42 -0.71
C ARG A 611 -1.55 -8.73 -1.33
N VAL A 612 -0.64 -9.64 -1.63
CA VAL A 612 -0.97 -10.96 -2.18
C VAL A 612 -1.43 -11.87 -1.05
N LEU A 613 -2.58 -12.52 -1.26
CA LEU A 613 -3.26 -13.39 -0.28
C LEU A 613 -2.65 -14.80 -0.22
N LEU A 614 -1.35 -14.93 -0.05
CA LEU A 614 -0.69 -16.25 -0.02
C LEU A 614 -1.23 -17.13 1.10
N SER A 615 -1.53 -16.55 2.27
CA SER A 615 -2.15 -17.26 3.39
C SER A 615 -3.50 -17.88 3.02
N ALA A 616 -4.40 -17.08 2.42
CA ALA A 616 -5.72 -17.54 2.01
C ALA A 616 -5.68 -18.57 0.89
N TYR A 617 -4.81 -18.36 -0.11
CA TYR A 617 -4.56 -19.35 -1.15
C TYR A 617 -4.02 -20.67 -0.58
N THR A 618 -3.10 -20.60 0.39
CA THR A 618 -2.54 -21.78 1.05
C THR A 618 -3.62 -22.56 1.78
N VAL A 619 -4.52 -21.90 2.51
CA VAL A 619 -5.64 -22.56 3.19
C VAL A 619 -6.54 -23.31 2.19
N ASP A 620 -6.92 -22.67 1.06
CA ASP A 620 -7.72 -23.34 0.04
C ASP A 620 -6.98 -24.52 -0.61
N VAL A 621 -5.71 -24.34 -0.99
CA VAL A 621 -4.86 -25.38 -1.56
C VAL A 621 -4.75 -26.60 -0.63
N PHE A 622 -4.49 -26.37 0.65
CA PHE A 622 -4.34 -27.44 1.64
C PHE A 622 -5.67 -28.15 1.91
N ARG A 623 -6.78 -27.40 2.01
CA ARG A 623 -8.12 -27.96 2.12
C ARG A 623 -8.42 -28.89 0.95
N ARG A 624 -8.11 -28.47 -0.28
CA ARG A 624 -8.30 -29.29 -1.50
C ARG A 624 -7.35 -30.49 -1.57
N ALA A 625 -6.17 -30.41 -0.97
CA ALA A 625 -5.27 -31.55 -0.82
C ALA A 625 -5.78 -32.58 0.23
N GLY A 626 -6.69 -32.16 1.11
CA GLY A 626 -7.36 -33.01 2.11
C GLY A 626 -7.01 -32.68 3.57
N PHE A 627 -6.24 -31.61 3.82
CA PHE A 627 -5.90 -31.18 5.18
C PHE A 627 -7.03 -30.42 5.85
N GLU A 628 -7.02 -30.44 7.19
CA GLU A 628 -7.81 -29.55 8.03
C GLU A 628 -6.89 -28.45 8.59
N LEU A 629 -7.33 -27.19 8.53
CA LEU A 629 -6.68 -26.12 9.29
C LEU A 629 -7.14 -26.22 10.75
N THR A 630 -6.17 -26.24 11.68
CA THR A 630 -6.42 -26.40 13.12
C THR A 630 -6.20 -25.10 13.91
N GLY A 631 -5.38 -24.19 13.39
CA GLY A 631 -5.10 -22.89 13.98
C GLY A 631 -3.96 -22.19 13.24
N CYS A 632 -3.47 -21.08 13.78
CA CYS A 632 -2.32 -20.37 13.24
C CYS A 632 -1.50 -19.78 14.39
N VAL A 633 -0.21 -20.08 14.39
CA VAL A 633 0.73 -19.39 15.27
C VAL A 633 1.14 -18.09 14.59
N VAL A 634 0.87 -16.97 15.26
CA VAL A 634 1.24 -15.62 14.81
C VAL A 634 2.69 -15.39 15.20
N TRP A 635 3.59 -15.52 14.23
CA TRP A 635 5.01 -15.24 14.45
C TRP A 635 5.26 -13.73 14.39
N ASP A 636 5.12 -13.06 15.53
CA ASP A 636 5.46 -11.64 15.69
C ASP A 636 6.98 -11.47 15.78
N LYS A 637 7.54 -10.83 14.76
CA LYS A 637 8.96 -10.52 14.64
C LYS A 637 9.40 -9.40 15.58
N GLY A 638 8.46 -8.63 16.11
CA GLY A 638 8.69 -7.54 17.06
C GLY A 638 9.36 -6.29 16.47
N GLU A 639 9.76 -6.31 15.20
CA GLU A 639 10.38 -5.19 14.48
C GLU A 639 9.57 -4.86 13.21
N ILE A 640 9.63 -3.60 12.78
CA ILE A 640 8.92 -3.10 11.61
C ILE A 640 9.58 -3.63 10.33
N GLU A 641 8.82 -4.36 9.50
CA GLU A 641 9.25 -4.72 8.16
C GLU A 641 8.63 -3.80 7.10
N GLY A 642 9.50 -3.15 6.31
CA GLY A 642 9.11 -2.32 5.17
C GLY A 642 8.80 -0.86 5.50
N LYS A 643 8.33 -0.12 4.48
CA LYS A 643 8.07 1.33 4.56
C LYS A 643 6.59 1.70 4.46
N ARG A 644 5.68 0.70 4.41
CA ARG A 644 4.25 0.90 4.11
C ARG A 644 3.54 1.81 5.14
N GLY A 645 3.91 1.73 6.42
CA GLY A 645 3.36 2.58 7.47
C GLY A 645 4.01 3.97 7.58
N PHE A 646 4.97 4.31 6.72
CA PHE A 646 5.60 5.63 6.75
C PHE A 646 4.66 6.69 6.15
N ASN A 647 4.06 7.51 7.01
CA ASN A 647 3.06 8.52 6.62
C ASN A 647 3.64 9.94 6.46
N ALA A 648 4.97 10.12 6.58
CA ALA A 648 5.66 11.42 6.49
C ALA A 648 5.08 12.54 7.41
N GLY A 649 4.47 12.16 8.52
CA GLY A 649 3.79 13.08 9.45
C GLY A 649 2.38 13.47 9.01
N ASN A 650 1.75 12.69 8.14
CA ASN A 650 0.35 12.84 7.78
C ASN A 650 -0.54 12.04 8.74
N PHE A 651 -1.43 12.73 9.44
CA PHE A 651 -2.36 12.16 10.41
C PHE A 651 -3.81 12.29 9.94
N SER A 652 -4.08 11.90 8.69
CA SER A 652 -5.42 11.90 8.10
C SER A 652 -5.91 10.49 7.76
N PRO A 653 -7.23 10.28 7.56
CA PRO A 653 -7.80 9.01 7.08
C PRO A 653 -7.21 8.62 5.73
N TYR A 654 -7.32 7.33 5.38
CA TYR A 654 -6.86 6.70 4.13
C TYR A 654 -5.34 6.71 3.88
N TYR A 655 -4.57 7.38 4.71
CA TYR A 655 -3.10 7.40 4.69
C TYR A 655 -2.45 6.51 5.75
N GLN A 656 -3.23 5.99 6.69
CA GLN A 656 -2.72 5.12 7.75
C GLN A 656 -2.75 3.67 7.28
N ALA A 657 -1.61 3.00 7.38
CA ALA A 657 -1.47 1.56 7.20
C ALA A 657 -0.52 1.04 8.29
N PRO A 658 -0.79 -0.14 8.87
CA PRO A 658 0.13 -0.73 9.83
C PRO A 658 1.43 -1.14 9.12
N PHE A 659 2.51 -1.15 9.89
CA PHE A 659 3.72 -1.88 9.54
C PHE A 659 3.49 -3.36 9.77
N ASN A 660 3.99 -4.17 8.84
CA ASN A 660 3.92 -5.60 9.00
C ASN A 660 4.99 -6.05 9.98
N CYS A 661 4.57 -6.71 11.04
CA CYS A 661 5.49 -7.27 12.01
C CYS A 661 5.31 -8.78 12.21
N TRP A 662 4.43 -9.46 11.47
CA TRP A 662 4.20 -10.90 11.68
C TRP A 662 4.09 -11.75 10.40
N GLU A 663 4.33 -13.05 10.54
CA GLU A 663 4.05 -14.09 9.53
C GLU A 663 3.12 -15.17 10.09
N HIS A 664 2.38 -15.84 9.20
CA HIS A 664 1.53 -16.96 9.59
C HIS A 664 2.38 -18.21 9.70
N VAL A 665 2.27 -18.96 10.80
CA VAL A 665 2.60 -20.38 10.82
C VAL A 665 1.28 -21.15 10.89
N LEU A 666 0.73 -21.42 9.70
CA LEU A 666 -0.54 -22.13 9.56
C LEU A 666 -0.37 -23.57 10.02
N ALA A 667 -1.23 -24.02 10.93
CA ALA A 667 -1.17 -25.36 11.47
C ALA A 667 -2.23 -26.26 10.83
N PHE A 668 -1.80 -27.10 9.92
CA PHE A 668 -2.64 -28.09 9.26
C PHE A 668 -2.52 -29.46 9.93
N ARG A 669 -3.53 -30.31 9.70
CA ARG A 669 -3.55 -31.69 10.14
C ARG A 669 -4.10 -32.60 9.06
N LYS A 670 -3.53 -33.79 8.91
CA LYS A 670 -4.15 -34.88 8.15
C LYS A 670 -5.26 -35.53 8.99
N PRO A 671 -6.52 -35.60 8.54
CA PRO A 671 -7.60 -36.21 9.31
C PRO A 671 -7.31 -37.66 9.74
N GLY A 672 -7.78 -38.09 10.92
CA GLY A 672 -7.57 -39.47 11.43
C GLY A 672 -7.96 -39.70 12.90
N ARG A 673 -8.14 -40.99 13.29
CA ARG A 673 -8.67 -41.44 14.61
C ARG A 673 -7.80 -41.06 15.83
N ASP A 674 -6.51 -40.76 15.63
CA ASP A 674 -5.53 -40.41 16.68
C ASP A 674 -5.03 -38.96 16.53
N SER A 675 -5.91 -38.08 16.05
CA SER A 675 -5.58 -36.68 15.82
C SER A 675 -5.11 -36.01 17.11
N LYS A 676 -3.90 -35.45 17.08
CA LYS A 676 -3.33 -34.72 18.21
C LYS A 676 -4.05 -33.39 18.43
N ALA A 677 -3.90 -32.85 19.63
CA ALA A 677 -4.34 -31.50 19.97
C ALA A 677 -3.83 -30.50 18.92
N ALA A 678 -4.71 -29.59 18.51
CA ALA A 678 -4.32 -28.46 17.67
C ALA A 678 -3.22 -27.66 18.39
N PRO A 679 -2.18 -27.17 17.70
CA PRO A 679 -1.39 -26.10 18.28
C PRO A 679 -2.32 -24.90 18.55
N PRO A 680 -2.22 -24.27 19.72
CA PRO A 680 -3.07 -23.14 20.05
C PRO A 680 -2.83 -21.98 19.06
N SER A 681 -3.88 -21.20 18.80
CA SER A 681 -3.73 -19.89 18.13
C SER A 681 -3.05 -18.91 19.07
N GLU A 682 -1.72 -18.93 19.07
CA GLU A 682 -0.89 -18.10 19.94
C GLU A 682 -0.06 -17.08 19.16
N VAL A 683 0.34 -16.02 19.85
CA VAL A 683 1.32 -15.05 19.38
C VAL A 683 2.68 -15.41 19.96
N ILE A 684 3.62 -15.78 19.11
CA ILE A 684 5.01 -15.97 19.51
C ILE A 684 5.83 -14.76 19.10
N ARG A 685 6.50 -14.14 20.07
CA ARG A 685 7.44 -13.06 19.77
C ARG A 685 8.84 -13.62 19.58
N GLN A 686 9.33 -13.62 18.35
CA GLN A 686 10.62 -14.20 18.01
C GLN A 686 11.30 -13.38 16.92
N LYS A 687 12.53 -12.91 17.17
CA LYS A 687 13.28 -12.15 16.16
C LYS A 687 13.62 -13.05 14.95
N PRO A 688 13.61 -12.51 13.71
CA PRO A 688 14.05 -13.23 12.53
C PRO A 688 15.56 -13.52 12.60
N VAL A 689 16.00 -14.56 11.89
CA VAL A 689 17.43 -14.87 11.77
C VAL A 689 18.13 -13.71 11.06
N ILE A 690 19.12 -13.11 11.72
CA ILE A 690 19.88 -11.97 11.19
C ILE A 690 20.80 -12.46 10.08
N LYS A 691 20.51 -12.06 8.84
CA LYS A 691 21.23 -12.54 7.64
C LYS A 691 22.50 -11.77 7.33
N MET A 692 22.56 -10.51 7.76
CA MET A 692 23.62 -9.57 7.40
C MET A 692 24.27 -9.05 8.68
N VAL A 693 25.56 -9.31 8.85
CA VAL A 693 26.36 -8.73 9.93
C VAL A 693 27.48 -7.95 9.28
N ARG A 694 27.47 -6.62 9.43
CA ARG A 694 28.47 -5.70 8.82
C ARG A 694 28.57 -5.80 7.29
N GLY A 695 27.46 -6.07 6.60
CA GLY A 695 27.42 -6.12 5.13
C GLY A 695 27.77 -7.48 4.53
N GLU A 696 28.14 -8.48 5.34
CA GLU A 696 28.43 -9.83 4.90
C GLU A 696 27.32 -10.80 5.27
N ASN A 697 26.92 -11.67 4.32
CA ASN A 697 25.97 -12.74 4.57
C ASN A 697 26.67 -13.91 5.27
N LYS A 698 26.83 -13.82 6.59
CA LYS A 698 27.53 -14.85 7.39
C LYS A 698 26.85 -16.21 7.40
N HIS A 699 25.56 -16.29 7.04
CA HIS A 699 24.79 -17.52 7.14
C HIS A 699 24.56 -18.23 5.81
N GLY A 700 24.94 -17.65 4.67
CA GLY A 700 24.85 -18.27 3.33
C GLY A 700 23.43 -18.54 2.80
N HIS A 701 22.41 -18.61 3.68
CA HIS A 701 21.01 -18.82 3.33
C HIS A 701 20.22 -17.51 3.35
N SER A 702 19.47 -17.25 2.28
CA SER A 702 18.77 -15.98 2.07
C SER A 702 17.47 -15.82 2.87
N ALA A 703 16.91 -16.90 3.45
CA ALA A 703 15.66 -16.85 4.22
C ALA A 703 15.41 -18.01 5.21
N PRO A 704 16.28 -18.28 6.20
CA PRO A 704 15.98 -19.32 7.19
C PRO A 704 14.95 -18.81 8.22
N PHE A 705 14.00 -19.66 8.62
CA PHE A 705 13.17 -19.40 9.81
C PHE A 705 13.95 -19.71 11.10
N PRO A 706 13.58 -19.12 12.25
CA PRO A 706 14.19 -19.41 13.54
C PRO A 706 13.97 -20.85 13.99
N ASP A 707 14.90 -21.41 14.77
CA ASP A 707 14.80 -22.73 15.41
C ASP A 707 13.48 -22.94 16.16
N ARG A 708 12.90 -21.86 16.69
CA ARG A 708 11.63 -21.91 17.42
C ARG A 708 10.49 -22.52 16.60
N ILE A 709 10.44 -22.32 15.29
CA ILE A 709 9.37 -22.84 14.42
C ILE A 709 9.38 -24.38 14.34
N PRO A 710 10.50 -25.05 13.98
CA PRO A 710 10.57 -26.51 14.02
C PRO A 710 10.52 -27.08 15.43
N GLU A 711 10.86 -26.31 16.48
CA GLU A 711 10.62 -26.71 17.87
C GLU A 711 9.13 -26.86 18.20
N LEU A 712 8.26 -26.03 17.61
CA LEU A 712 6.80 -26.19 17.75
C LEU A 712 6.37 -27.55 17.22
N LEU A 713 6.86 -27.95 16.04
CA LEU A 713 6.55 -29.29 15.50
C LEU A 713 7.09 -30.39 16.42
N ALA A 714 8.33 -30.24 16.90
CA ALA A 714 8.96 -31.23 17.77
C ALA A 714 8.15 -31.45 19.07
N ALA A 715 7.51 -30.42 19.60
CA ALA A 715 6.62 -30.52 20.77
C ALA A 715 5.31 -31.27 20.47
N LEU A 716 4.89 -31.32 19.20
CA LEU A 716 3.66 -31.98 18.77
C LEU A 716 3.88 -33.45 18.38
N VAL A 717 5.12 -33.92 18.21
CA VAL A 717 5.44 -35.30 17.82
C VAL A 717 6.09 -36.10 18.95
N PRO A 718 5.88 -37.43 19.06
CA PRO A 718 6.55 -38.23 20.08
C PRO A 718 8.04 -38.35 19.77
N SER A 719 8.86 -38.68 20.77
CA SER A 719 10.29 -38.93 20.57
C SER A 719 10.54 -40.07 19.56
N GLY A 720 11.61 -39.98 18.77
CA GLY A 720 11.95 -40.95 17.72
C GLY A 720 11.12 -40.87 16.43
N SER A 721 10.15 -39.96 16.36
CA SER A 721 9.33 -39.72 15.17
C SER A 721 10.13 -39.26 13.95
N VAL A 722 9.56 -39.50 12.77
CA VAL A 722 10.09 -39.00 11.49
C VAL A 722 9.38 -37.70 11.14
N VAL A 723 10.13 -36.60 11.05
CA VAL A 723 9.63 -35.31 10.58
C VAL A 723 10.13 -35.00 9.17
N LEU A 724 9.35 -34.22 8.42
CA LEU A 724 9.63 -33.84 7.04
C LEU A 724 9.74 -32.32 6.89
N ASP A 725 10.72 -31.89 6.10
CA ASP A 725 10.78 -30.54 5.54
C ASP A 725 10.94 -30.61 4.02
N PRO A 726 9.89 -30.30 3.22
CA PRO A 726 9.94 -30.32 1.76
C PRO A 726 10.75 -29.16 1.14
N PHE A 727 11.08 -28.12 1.91
CA PHE A 727 11.83 -26.95 1.45
C PHE A 727 12.90 -26.59 2.48
N ALA A 728 13.85 -27.49 2.66
CA ALA A 728 14.69 -27.52 3.84
C ALA A 728 15.73 -26.40 3.93
N GLY A 729 16.10 -25.75 2.82
CA GLY A 729 17.09 -24.68 2.81
C GLY A 729 18.40 -25.12 3.46
N SER A 730 18.87 -24.33 4.43
CA SER A 730 20.06 -24.65 5.26
C SER A 730 19.80 -25.69 6.38
N LEU A 731 18.82 -26.57 6.19
CA LEU A 731 18.52 -27.72 7.05
C LEU A 731 18.20 -27.37 8.51
N THR A 732 17.60 -26.21 8.80
CA THR A 732 17.23 -25.81 10.17
C THR A 732 16.32 -26.83 10.84
N THR A 733 15.30 -27.34 10.13
CA THR A 733 14.43 -28.42 10.63
C THR A 733 15.22 -29.68 10.97
N GLY A 734 16.14 -30.09 10.10
CA GLY A 734 16.99 -31.25 10.32
C GLY A 734 17.86 -31.12 11.57
N ARG A 735 18.50 -29.96 11.75
CA ARG A 735 19.34 -29.68 12.93
C ARG A 735 18.54 -29.69 14.24
N VAL A 736 17.37 -29.06 14.26
CA VAL A 736 16.49 -29.06 15.44
C VAL A 736 15.94 -30.46 15.73
N ALA A 737 15.53 -31.21 14.71
CA ALA A 737 15.04 -32.57 14.86
C ALA A 737 16.08 -33.48 15.52
N LEU A 738 17.35 -33.42 15.08
CA LEU A 738 18.44 -34.19 15.67
C LEU A 738 18.67 -33.82 17.15
N ARG A 739 18.69 -32.52 17.49
CA ARG A 739 18.81 -32.05 18.89
C ARG A 739 17.69 -32.56 19.80
N ARG A 740 16.51 -32.80 19.24
CA ARG A 740 15.33 -33.31 19.96
C ARG A 740 15.18 -34.84 19.90
N GLY A 741 16.15 -35.57 19.37
CA GLY A 741 16.10 -37.04 19.27
C GLY A 741 15.12 -37.58 18.23
N LEU A 742 14.77 -36.76 17.23
CA LEU A 742 13.89 -37.13 16.11
C LEU A 742 14.71 -37.58 14.90
N ARG A 743 14.03 -38.20 13.95
CA ARG A 743 14.54 -38.47 12.60
C ARG A 743 13.99 -37.43 11.63
N ALA A 744 14.83 -36.95 10.70
CA ALA A 744 14.41 -35.92 9.76
C ALA A 744 14.64 -36.36 8.31
N ILE A 745 13.66 -36.07 7.46
CA ILE A 745 13.75 -36.10 6.00
C ILE A 745 13.70 -34.65 5.53
N CYS A 746 14.78 -34.17 4.94
CA CYS A 746 14.87 -32.82 4.38
C CYS A 746 14.99 -32.92 2.85
N ILE A 747 14.24 -32.09 2.13
CA ILE A 747 14.31 -32.01 0.67
C ILE A 747 14.71 -30.58 0.29
N GLU A 748 15.71 -30.44 -0.55
CA GLU A 748 16.18 -29.13 -1.01
C GLU A 748 16.78 -29.26 -2.42
N ARG A 749 16.43 -28.31 -3.30
CA ARG A 749 16.86 -28.32 -4.71
C ARG A 749 18.32 -27.87 -4.85
N SER A 750 18.75 -26.92 -4.02
CA SER A 750 20.10 -26.38 -4.02
C SER A 750 21.06 -27.28 -3.23
N ARG A 751 21.98 -27.94 -3.96
CA ARG A 751 23.08 -28.68 -3.34
C ARG A 751 23.90 -27.81 -2.37
N GLU A 752 24.14 -26.56 -2.72
CA GLU A 752 24.93 -25.63 -1.91
C GLU A 752 24.29 -25.39 -0.53
N TYR A 753 22.96 -25.29 -0.47
CA TYR A 753 22.23 -25.14 0.80
C TYR A 753 22.23 -26.43 1.63
N CYS A 754 22.13 -27.59 0.99
CA CYS A 754 22.28 -28.88 1.65
C CYS A 754 23.65 -28.99 2.34
N GLU A 755 24.73 -28.71 1.60
CA GLU A 755 26.10 -28.78 2.13
C GLU A 755 26.34 -27.76 3.23
N LEU A 756 25.81 -26.54 3.09
CA LEU A 756 25.85 -25.53 4.13
C LEU A 756 25.19 -26.00 5.42
N GLY A 757 23.97 -26.55 5.35
CA GLY A 757 23.26 -27.06 6.51
C GLY A 757 24.00 -28.22 7.20
N LEU A 758 24.62 -29.11 6.42
CA LEU A 758 25.43 -30.21 6.96
C LEU A 758 26.72 -29.71 7.63
N ARG A 759 27.39 -28.70 7.06
CA ARG A 759 28.54 -28.04 7.72
C ARG A 759 28.15 -27.41 9.05
N MET A 760 27.06 -26.64 9.08
CA MET A 760 26.55 -26.02 10.32
C MET A 760 26.24 -27.08 11.40
N LEU A 761 25.68 -28.22 11.00
CA LEU A 761 25.43 -29.35 11.91
C LEU A 761 26.72 -29.96 12.47
N GLN A 762 27.79 -30.04 11.67
CA GLN A 762 29.10 -30.52 12.12
C GLN A 762 29.74 -29.54 13.10
N ASP A 763 29.68 -28.23 12.82
CA ASP A 763 30.22 -27.20 13.71
C ASP A 763 29.53 -27.21 15.08
N GLU A 764 28.21 -27.41 15.11
CA GLU A 764 27.44 -27.57 16.36
C GLU A 764 27.87 -28.80 17.17
N ALA A 765 28.28 -29.90 16.51
CA ALA A 765 28.72 -31.13 17.17
C ALA A 765 30.13 -31.02 17.78
N VAL A 766 30.93 -30.04 17.37
CA VAL A 766 32.32 -29.83 17.84
C VAL A 766 32.37 -28.96 19.12
N VAL A 767 31.29 -28.25 19.48
CA VAL A 767 31.22 -27.42 20.69
C VAL A 767 30.74 -28.26 21.89
N PRO A 768 31.54 -28.44 22.97
CA PRO A 768 31.16 -29.28 24.11
C PRO A 768 29.96 -28.69 24.89
N PRO A 769 29.12 -29.54 25.55
CA PRO A 769 27.91 -29.10 26.26
C PRO A 769 28.11 -28.18 27.49
N ARG A 770 29.33 -27.71 27.78
CA ARG A 770 29.64 -26.92 28.99
C ARG A 770 29.54 -25.40 28.83
N GLN A 771 29.24 -24.87 27.64
CA GLN A 771 29.13 -23.41 27.43
C GLN A 771 27.71 -22.87 27.18
N LEU A 772 26.68 -23.73 27.13
CA LEU A 772 25.28 -23.29 26.99
C LEU A 772 24.63 -22.85 28.32
N GLY A 773 25.28 -23.08 29.46
CA GLY A 773 24.77 -22.73 30.79
C GLY A 773 24.96 -21.28 31.25
N LEU A 774 25.56 -20.40 30.43
CA LEU A 774 25.84 -19.00 30.81
C LEU A 774 25.08 -17.95 29.98
N PHE A 775 24.22 -18.37 29.05
CA PHE A 775 23.40 -17.44 28.23
C PHE A 775 21.91 -17.44 28.60
N ALA A 776 21.48 -18.24 29.58
CA ALA A 776 20.07 -18.39 29.96
C ALA A 776 19.59 -17.45 31.09
N GLU A 777 20.48 -16.77 31.82
CA GLU A 777 20.11 -15.95 33.00
C GLU A 777 20.26 -14.43 32.79
N GLY A 778 20.69 -13.96 31.63
CA GLY A 778 21.01 -12.53 31.40
C GLY A 778 19.93 -11.65 30.76
N TYR A 779 18.73 -12.15 30.47
CA TYR A 779 17.76 -11.43 29.61
C TYR A 779 16.39 -11.13 30.25
N ILE A 780 16.27 -11.14 31.58
CA ILE A 780 14.99 -10.90 32.27
C ILE A 780 14.88 -9.52 32.96
N GLU A 781 15.93 -8.68 33.07
CA GLU A 781 15.84 -7.46 33.90
C GLU A 781 15.76 -6.06 33.22
N GLU A 782 15.85 -5.91 31.89
CA GLU A 782 15.85 -4.57 31.26
C GLU A 782 14.55 -4.14 30.53
N SER A 783 13.37 -4.56 31.00
CA SER A 783 12.08 -4.08 30.45
C SER A 783 11.21 -3.27 31.42
N ARG A 784 11.74 -2.88 32.58
CA ARG A 784 11.04 -2.01 33.55
C ARG A 784 11.79 -0.68 33.79
N SER A 785 11.82 0.20 32.78
CA SER A 785 11.80 1.66 32.99
C SER A 785 12.08 2.43 31.70
N ILE A 786 11.08 2.63 30.84
CA ILE A 786 10.90 3.91 30.13
C ILE A 786 9.38 4.10 29.96
N SER A 787 8.83 4.97 30.80
CA SER A 787 7.48 5.54 30.74
C SER A 787 7.25 6.40 29.51
#